data_AF-P34374-F1
#
_entry.id   AF-P34374-F1
#
_cell.length_a   1.000
_cell.length_b   1.000
_cell.length_c   1.000
_cell.angle_alpha   90.00
_cell.angle_beta   90.00
_cell.angle_gamma   90.00
#
_symmetry.space_group_name_H-M   'P 1'
#
loop_
_entity.id
_entity.type
_entity.pdbx_description
1 polymer ?
#
loop_
_entity_poly.entity_id
_entity_poly.type
_entity_poly.pdbx_seq_one_letter_code
_entity_poly.pdbx_strand_id
1 'polypeptide(L)'
;MRVVHLLVVLATYVSTTSSFNKESIKECAKVLSEHMKETFSKISHETILKQNYEKLVEEEQFDPRAELKKSKHRIEDYLKVRSQFAYKAKISLEARSVRNDSTVNDPQSKSFIRFMSAKQGNDGTTIYESNHLGKRLKVNETKSFNLTQNANFYTLPTSSVSSAVHIPTPLYDRNEDLLRKIDWSDIDAVYRTNREETKDLAFQLFCSEAGYMRYYPAASWFWDNQDEHLDLFDCRNTEWYINSATNSKNVLIMLDMSGSMLGQRYEVAKQTTEAILETLSHNDYFNIMTFSKNTFLLDGCNGTNGLLQATMRNKKALRRKMDTYQSEGKAEYEKALPLAFSVLLDLKGSYALYTKEEMSMMSANATNEYQFHLELPEHVLAATKQYIDSINNGGGDNNRGACENVIMLITDGAPNAYKKIFDMYNADKKVRVFTFLVGDEAIDFNEVREMACNNRGYMVHVANMADVDEKIHHYIRRMSRVVGRHYKESGQLSWWTGVYRERLYLPRPEIFAEPVPITNQSFAVMNKMASRRKIRLQKSEARSRMFVTTVSYPVIVNETFMGVAAVNIPLTEVAQKSHPANIGSKSYFFMLDQNGFVMTHPQLRPIDPFTKYHKQNYNNMDLLELEVGQNQNVRSSQKSQAVSDLVCESGANYAECVDDLRKAVRKMIIDCDNSDVQQLDVLYATELLDRVYPQTNTYYAECINHANFVLGLAVAKGDDYRVVKKQKKYDFGRVKMDWMGDKRWRLHPHWRYCFLNDTDTHMSKEEAFEIYAQQMSDSGKAPLLCEYRRNLVEKLLLDMEATSNLIDSWDTQFNFMKNNLIHLAFFATPSGMIRYYNLTLQDYDYIDPYWSIFEHIGHLLSIEHAQESYNHFITDLNRKSTDDRYYRRAVRMKDTIMFDVSNNSKIWYKSETQLTGYGLNENLTMLGQAFKAIYLDKAVLGVSGFEFAYDHVVDTMAEHGCPASDDRKWCVLLDEHAYVFFSNQNDISYEDYLVGKGKHISQYFGGLNRIAQRAMALLVENKFYTKLTYTDNQAVCKAEKVVTTSGNRLRPFYPIFRFLMQTFNFMVRLASQISGGFLIWLPNIQFTEAYTASFHEGTDVYPCPKQSSFYFSNKDGKNRPGTTHLVNGNRSERPCKMNAKCSVKMEASFVDGTNLVMVWITQDKASENCYDESECSMEISNQVPFGFEEVKNEETCEENEKRKSKANDVCYSIDDDDSENERRPCSTSPTIVSIFQILFGVFLHFCIF
;
A
#
# COMPACT_ATOMS: atom_id res chain seq x y z
N MET A 1 -27.45 73.74 -8.48
CA MET A 1 -25.96 73.79 -8.62
C MET A 1 -25.17 72.87 -7.68
N ARG A 2 -25.77 72.19 -6.68
CA ARG A 2 -25.05 71.20 -5.84
C ARG A 2 -25.20 69.73 -6.27
N VAL A 3 -26.05 69.43 -7.25
CA VAL A 3 -26.27 68.06 -7.78
C VAL A 3 -25.27 67.73 -8.91
N VAL A 4 -24.73 68.74 -9.61
CA VAL A 4 -23.75 68.55 -10.69
C VAL A 4 -22.35 68.22 -10.14
N HIS A 5 -21.98 68.71 -8.96
CA HIS A 5 -20.70 68.36 -8.33
C HIS A 5 -20.66 66.95 -7.74
N LEU A 6 -21.80 66.35 -7.36
CA LEU A 6 -21.82 64.97 -6.86
C LEU A 6 -21.68 63.95 -8.00
N LEU A 7 -22.20 64.26 -9.20
CA LEU A 7 -22.06 63.40 -10.38
C LEU A 7 -20.65 63.42 -10.97
N VAL A 8 -19.90 64.53 -10.83
CA VAL A 8 -18.50 64.60 -11.29
C VAL A 8 -17.53 63.90 -10.31
N VAL A 9 -17.86 63.83 -9.01
CA VAL A 9 -17.03 63.12 -8.01
C VAL A 9 -17.34 61.60 -7.97
N LEU A 10 -18.55 61.17 -8.37
CA LEU A 10 -18.87 59.75 -8.57
C LEU A 10 -18.34 59.19 -9.90
N ALA A 11 -18.03 60.03 -10.90
CA ALA A 11 -17.38 59.63 -12.15
C ALA A 11 -15.86 59.42 -12.03
N THR A 12 -15.23 59.83 -10.91
CA THR A 12 -13.78 59.67 -10.68
C THR A 12 -13.41 58.40 -9.91
N TYR A 13 -14.36 57.51 -9.62
CA TYR A 13 -14.11 56.22 -8.94
C TYR A 13 -14.43 54.98 -9.80
N VAL A 14 -14.58 55.15 -11.11
CA VAL A 14 -14.79 54.06 -12.05
C VAL A 14 -13.60 53.96 -13.00
N SER A 15 -12.86 52.86 -12.85
CA SER A 15 -11.92 52.29 -13.82
C SER A 15 -10.68 53.12 -14.17
N THR A 16 -9.63 52.99 -13.35
CA THR A 16 -8.26 53.00 -13.87
C THR A 16 -8.02 51.70 -14.64
N THR A 17 -8.69 51.51 -15.77
CA THR A 17 -8.16 50.61 -16.81
C THR A 17 -7.11 51.42 -17.57
N SER A 18 -5.86 51.34 -17.11
CA SER A 18 -4.75 51.87 -17.89
C SER A 18 -4.85 51.28 -19.29
N SER A 19 -4.87 52.11 -20.35
CA SER A 19 -4.86 51.60 -21.72
C SER A 19 -3.53 50.88 -21.95
N PHE A 20 -3.53 49.55 -21.79
CA PHE A 20 -2.37 48.72 -22.01
C PHE A 20 -2.41 48.14 -23.42
N ASN A 21 -1.25 47.77 -23.96
CA ASN A 21 -1.16 47.20 -25.30
C ASN A 21 -1.67 45.75 -25.33
N LYS A 22 -2.87 45.53 -25.87
CA LYS A 22 -3.47 44.19 -26.06
C LYS A 22 -2.76 43.31 -27.09
N GLU A 23 -1.82 43.86 -27.87
CA GLU A 23 -0.96 43.09 -28.78
C GLU A 23 0.36 42.63 -28.14
N SER A 24 0.64 43.02 -26.90
CA SER A 24 1.86 42.62 -26.19
C SER A 24 1.56 41.53 -25.17
N ILE A 25 2.03 40.30 -25.40
CA ILE A 25 1.84 39.17 -24.46
C ILE A 25 2.38 39.51 -23.07
N LYS A 26 3.49 40.25 -23.00
CA LYS A 26 4.11 40.66 -21.74
C LYS A 26 3.24 41.62 -20.95
N GLU A 27 2.57 42.53 -21.63
CA GLU A 27 1.70 43.52 -20.99
C GLU A 27 0.38 42.88 -20.56
N CYS A 28 -0.22 42.03 -21.40
CA CYS A 28 -1.38 41.22 -21.04
C CYS A 28 -1.12 40.33 -19.81
N ALA A 29 0.01 39.61 -19.80
CA ALA A 29 0.37 38.74 -18.68
C ALA A 29 0.60 39.53 -17.38
N LYS A 30 1.15 40.76 -17.49
CA LYS A 30 1.34 41.64 -16.34
C LYS A 30 0.01 42.14 -15.76
N VAL A 31 -0.90 42.64 -16.61
CA VAL A 31 -2.20 43.16 -16.14
C VAL A 31 -3.05 42.02 -15.56
N LEU A 32 -3.05 40.85 -16.21
CA LEU A 32 -3.72 39.65 -15.70
C LEU A 32 -3.17 39.23 -14.32
N SER A 33 -1.84 39.29 -14.16
CA SER A 33 -1.17 39.04 -12.87
C SER A 33 -1.65 40.00 -11.77
N GLU A 34 -1.75 41.29 -12.07
CA GLU A 34 -2.22 42.31 -11.14
C GLU A 34 -3.68 42.07 -10.74
N HIS A 35 -4.55 41.79 -11.72
CA HIS A 35 -5.95 41.46 -11.48
C HIS A 35 -6.11 40.22 -10.59
N MET A 36 -5.44 39.11 -10.93
CA MET A 36 -5.50 37.86 -10.16
C MET A 36 -4.99 38.03 -8.71
N LYS A 37 -3.93 38.83 -8.51
CA LYS A 37 -3.41 39.14 -7.18
C LYS A 37 -4.38 39.97 -6.36
N GLU A 38 -5.02 40.98 -6.96
CA GLU A 38 -6.00 41.81 -6.28
C GLU A 38 -7.22 40.98 -5.84
N THR A 39 -7.76 40.16 -6.74
CA THR A 39 -8.88 39.26 -6.45
C THR A 39 -8.53 38.32 -5.30
N PHE A 40 -7.35 37.69 -5.35
CA PHE A 40 -6.92 36.80 -4.26
C PHE A 40 -6.71 37.55 -2.94
N SER A 41 -6.12 38.74 -2.96
CA SER A 41 -5.87 39.53 -1.75
C SER A 41 -7.17 39.96 -1.06
N LYS A 42 -8.22 40.30 -1.83
CA LYS A 42 -9.53 40.70 -1.27
C LYS A 42 -10.24 39.53 -0.57
N ILE A 43 -10.14 38.32 -1.11
CA ILE A 43 -10.87 37.14 -0.61
C ILE A 43 -10.12 36.41 0.50
N SER A 44 -8.80 36.30 0.37
CA SER A 44 -7.99 35.53 1.34
C SER A 44 -7.88 36.19 2.70
N HIS A 45 -8.14 37.50 2.78
CA HIS A 45 -7.95 38.31 3.99
C HIS A 45 -6.58 38.09 4.66
N GLU A 46 -5.53 37.90 3.85
CA GLU A 46 -4.17 37.57 4.30
C GLU A 46 -3.68 38.50 5.43
N THR A 47 -3.89 39.81 5.29
CA THR A 47 -3.46 40.82 6.29
C THR A 47 -4.18 40.66 7.63
N ILE A 48 -5.50 40.40 7.61
CA ILE A 48 -6.32 40.23 8.83
C ILE A 48 -5.91 38.95 9.55
N LEU A 49 -5.74 37.86 8.79
CA LEU A 49 -5.26 36.59 9.33
C LEU A 49 -3.91 36.76 10.02
N LYS A 50 -2.93 37.39 9.37
CA LYS A 50 -1.61 37.64 9.98
C LYS A 50 -1.72 38.43 11.29
N GLN A 51 -2.47 39.52 11.30
CA GLN A 51 -2.67 40.35 12.49
C GLN A 51 -3.34 39.59 13.66
N ASN A 52 -4.26 38.68 13.36
CA ASN A 52 -4.88 37.85 14.39
C ASN A 52 -3.90 36.84 14.98
N TYR A 53 -3.15 36.13 14.11
CA TYR A 53 -2.15 35.17 14.55
C TYR A 53 -1.01 35.85 15.32
N GLU A 54 -0.51 37.00 14.88
CA GLU A 54 0.55 37.77 15.57
C GLU A 54 0.24 38.07 17.05
N LYS A 55 -1.05 38.16 17.43
CA LYS A 55 -1.44 38.37 18.83
C LYS A 55 -1.26 37.12 19.70
N LEU A 56 -1.36 35.93 19.10
CA LEU A 56 -1.45 34.63 19.79
C LEU A 56 -0.15 33.82 19.69
N VAL A 57 0.56 33.96 18.58
CA VAL A 57 1.70 33.13 18.20
C VAL A 57 2.91 33.94 17.80
N GLU A 58 4.06 33.28 17.79
CA GLU A 58 5.34 33.77 17.29
C GLU A 58 6.02 32.70 16.43
N GLU A 59 6.94 33.14 15.58
CA GLU A 59 7.79 32.26 14.78
C GLU A 59 8.90 31.65 15.64
N GLU A 60 9.10 30.33 15.52
CA GLU A 60 10.23 29.62 16.11
C GLU A 60 10.91 28.78 15.02
N GLN A 61 12.23 28.93 14.89
CA GLN A 61 13.05 27.94 14.17
C GLN A 61 13.27 26.76 15.11
N PHE A 62 12.74 25.59 14.77
CA PHE A 62 12.87 24.40 15.62
C PHE A 62 14.13 23.61 15.27
N ASP A 63 14.79 23.04 16.28
CA ASP A 63 15.87 22.07 16.07
C ASP A 63 15.27 20.70 15.69
N PRO A 64 15.53 20.19 14.47
CA PRO A 64 15.03 18.88 14.05
C PRO A 64 15.45 17.74 14.96
N ARG A 65 16.67 17.77 15.52
CA ARG A 65 17.17 16.72 16.42
C ARG A 65 16.40 16.73 17.74
N ALA A 66 16.17 17.91 18.30
CA ALA A 66 15.40 18.05 19.53
C ALA A 66 13.93 17.62 19.36
N GLU A 67 13.29 17.98 18.24
CA GLU A 67 11.90 17.55 17.97
C GLU A 67 11.83 16.04 17.70
N LEU A 68 12.75 15.49 16.91
CA LEU A 68 12.83 14.07 16.64
C LEU A 68 13.03 13.26 17.93
N LYS A 69 13.91 13.72 18.84
CA LYS A 69 14.12 13.10 20.15
C LYS A 69 12.85 13.14 21.01
N LYS A 70 12.09 14.24 21.01
CA LYS A 70 10.80 14.31 21.73
C LYS A 70 9.79 13.31 21.15
N SER A 71 9.71 13.22 19.83
CA SER A 71 8.80 12.30 19.14
C SER A 71 9.18 10.84 19.38
N LYS A 72 10.47 10.51 19.38
CA LYS A 72 11.01 9.19 19.76
C LYS A 72 10.48 8.74 21.12
N HIS A 73 10.66 9.55 22.18
CA HIS A 73 10.23 9.17 23.53
C HIS A 73 8.71 8.93 23.60
N ARG A 74 7.90 9.76 22.93
CA ARG A 74 6.43 9.57 22.89
C ARG A 74 6.03 8.27 22.21
N ILE A 75 6.72 7.90 21.13
CA ILE A 75 6.47 6.65 20.41
C ILE A 75 6.95 5.47 21.25
N GLU A 76 8.14 5.53 21.86
CA GLU A 76 8.64 4.49 22.77
C GLU A 76 7.67 4.24 23.92
N ASP A 77 7.21 5.28 24.61
CA ASP A 77 6.22 5.17 25.69
C ASP A 77 4.92 4.55 25.20
N TYR A 78 4.44 4.98 24.02
CA TYR A 78 3.24 4.44 23.40
C TYR A 78 3.38 2.95 23.10
N LEU A 79 4.45 2.53 22.43
CA LEU A 79 4.70 1.13 22.05
C LEU A 79 4.94 0.25 23.28
N LYS A 80 5.69 0.75 24.27
CA LYS A 80 5.98 0.04 25.53
C LYS A 80 4.72 -0.39 26.26
N VAL A 81 3.74 0.50 26.40
CA VAL A 81 2.46 0.18 27.06
C VAL A 81 1.73 -0.95 26.34
N ARG A 82 1.72 -0.96 25.00
CA ARG A 82 1.04 -2.02 24.24
C ARG A 82 1.79 -3.36 24.28
N SER A 83 3.12 -3.31 24.28
CA SER A 83 3.96 -4.50 24.53
C SER A 83 3.65 -5.11 25.90
N GLN A 84 3.47 -4.28 26.94
CA GLN A 84 3.09 -4.76 28.28
C GLN A 84 1.73 -5.47 28.31
N PHE A 85 0.75 -5.04 27.50
CA PHE A 85 -0.54 -5.74 27.44
C PHE A 85 -0.43 -7.12 26.80
N ALA A 86 0.34 -7.26 25.71
CA ALA A 86 0.64 -8.57 25.13
C ALA A 86 1.37 -9.48 26.14
N TYR A 87 2.29 -8.90 26.91
CA TYR A 87 3.02 -9.60 27.96
C TYR A 87 2.12 -10.06 29.13
N LYS A 88 1.19 -9.21 29.59
CA LYS A 88 0.18 -9.57 30.60
C LYS A 88 -0.67 -10.76 30.12
N ALA A 89 -1.07 -10.76 28.84
CA ALA A 89 -1.82 -11.87 28.24
C ALA A 89 -0.98 -13.16 28.20
N LYS A 90 0.30 -13.09 27.80
CA LYS A 90 1.26 -14.21 27.85
C LYS A 90 1.30 -14.82 29.26
N ILE A 91 1.63 -14.04 30.28
CA ILE A 91 1.76 -14.56 31.66
C ILE A 91 0.44 -15.19 32.13
N SER A 92 -0.69 -14.57 31.82
CA SER A 92 -2.00 -15.11 32.21
C SER A 92 -2.31 -16.46 31.56
N LEU A 93 -1.81 -16.72 30.36
CA LEU A 93 -1.95 -18.02 29.68
C LEU A 93 -0.99 -19.04 30.28
N GLU A 94 0.27 -18.64 30.50
CA GLU A 94 1.32 -19.51 31.05
C GLU A 94 1.02 -19.99 32.48
N ALA A 95 0.30 -19.18 33.27
CA ALA A 95 -0.11 -19.54 34.63
C ALA A 95 -1.25 -20.59 34.69
N ARG A 96 -1.88 -20.94 33.56
CA ARG A 96 -3.03 -21.85 33.50
C ARG A 96 -2.63 -23.23 32.99
N SER A 97 -3.24 -24.28 33.52
CA SER A 97 -3.08 -25.67 33.04
C SER A 97 -4.23 -26.10 32.13
N VAL A 98 -3.93 -26.90 31.10
CA VAL A 98 -4.95 -27.49 30.22
C VAL A 98 -5.68 -28.62 30.96
N ARG A 99 -7.02 -28.59 30.97
CA ARG A 99 -7.84 -29.66 31.59
C ARG A 99 -7.67 -30.97 30.82
N ASN A 100 -7.61 -32.09 31.53
CA ASN A 100 -7.58 -33.42 30.94
C ASN A 100 -8.92 -34.14 31.17
N ASP A 101 -9.92 -33.76 30.38
CA ASP A 101 -11.28 -34.32 30.41
C ASP A 101 -11.67 -34.75 28.99
N SER A 102 -12.10 -35.99 28.82
CA SER A 102 -12.53 -36.55 27.54
C SER A 102 -14.01 -36.27 27.23
N THR A 103 -14.80 -35.81 28.20
CA THR A 103 -16.25 -35.57 28.02
C THR A 103 -16.57 -34.15 27.52
N VAL A 104 -15.56 -33.42 27.03
CA VAL A 104 -15.67 -32.00 26.65
C VAL A 104 -16.56 -31.75 25.42
N ASN A 105 -16.77 -32.78 24.60
CA ASN A 105 -17.63 -32.72 23.42
C ASN A 105 -19.01 -33.38 23.62
N ASP A 106 -19.28 -33.94 24.80
CA ASP A 106 -20.59 -34.52 25.10
C ASP A 106 -21.56 -33.42 25.56
N PRO A 107 -22.64 -33.11 24.82
CA PRO A 107 -23.59 -32.05 25.16
C PRO A 107 -24.40 -32.34 26.43
N GLN A 108 -24.38 -33.57 26.94
CA GLN A 108 -24.99 -33.93 28.22
C GLN A 108 -24.01 -33.81 29.39
N SER A 109 -22.71 -33.67 29.13
CA SER A 109 -21.69 -33.50 30.16
C SER A 109 -21.70 -32.09 30.73
N LYS A 110 -21.47 -31.97 32.05
CA LYS A 110 -21.19 -30.68 32.70
C LYS A 110 -19.89 -30.03 32.21
N SER A 111 -19.01 -30.82 31.60
CA SER A 111 -17.75 -30.36 31.01
C SER A 111 -17.90 -29.95 29.55
N PHE A 112 -19.11 -29.92 28.98
CA PHE A 112 -19.32 -29.49 27.60
C PHE A 112 -18.78 -28.08 27.34
N ILE A 113 -17.81 -27.96 26.43
CA ILE A 113 -17.17 -26.68 26.13
C ILE A 113 -17.97 -25.95 25.04
N ARG A 114 -18.40 -24.73 25.37
CA ARG A 114 -18.98 -23.74 24.46
C ARG A 114 -18.02 -22.58 24.28
N PHE A 115 -17.93 -22.04 23.08
CA PHE A 115 -17.13 -20.84 22.80
C PHE A 115 -17.87 -19.95 21.81
N MET A 116 -17.61 -18.65 21.86
CA MET A 116 -18.21 -17.68 20.95
C MET A 116 -17.52 -17.75 19.58
N SER A 117 -18.18 -18.36 18.59
CA SER A 117 -17.66 -18.50 17.24
C SER A 117 -17.65 -17.17 16.50
N ALA A 118 -16.48 -16.80 15.98
CA ALA A 118 -16.29 -15.58 15.19
C ALA A 118 -17.11 -15.59 13.89
N LYS A 119 -17.26 -16.77 13.27
CA LYS A 119 -17.97 -16.99 12.00
C LYS A 119 -19.50 -16.97 12.20
N GLN A 120 -19.99 -17.68 13.22
CA GLN A 120 -21.43 -17.81 13.47
C GLN A 120 -22.01 -16.64 14.28
N GLY A 121 -21.20 -15.97 15.08
CA GLY A 121 -21.63 -14.86 15.92
C GLY A 121 -22.29 -15.26 17.24
N ASN A 122 -22.29 -16.56 17.57
CA ASN A 122 -22.90 -17.14 18.76
C ASN A 122 -22.09 -18.36 19.27
N ASP A 123 -22.56 -19.00 20.33
CA ASP A 123 -21.98 -20.23 20.90
C ASP A 123 -22.78 -21.50 20.58
N GLY A 124 -23.66 -21.44 19.58
CA GLY A 124 -24.33 -22.61 19.02
C GLY A 124 -23.34 -23.53 18.30
N THR A 125 -23.67 -24.81 18.15
CA THR A 125 -22.80 -25.74 17.40
C THR A 125 -23.56 -26.94 16.83
N THR A 126 -22.95 -27.64 15.88
CA THR A 126 -23.43 -28.93 15.38
C THR A 126 -22.37 -30.00 15.65
N ILE A 127 -22.78 -31.08 16.31
CA ILE A 127 -21.92 -32.23 16.60
C ILE A 127 -22.20 -33.32 15.57
N TYR A 128 -21.14 -33.88 14.99
CA TYR A 128 -21.21 -34.98 14.04
C TYR A 128 -20.82 -36.27 14.76
N GLU A 129 -21.75 -37.21 14.85
CA GLU A 129 -21.52 -38.50 15.50
C GLU A 129 -20.73 -39.42 14.54
N SER A 130 -19.67 -40.07 15.02
CA SER A 130 -18.62 -40.76 14.23
C SER A 130 -19.07 -41.96 13.37
N ASN A 131 -20.36 -42.23 13.25
CA ASN A 131 -20.89 -43.39 12.55
C ASN A 131 -21.28 -43.04 11.11
N HIS A 132 -21.16 -44.03 10.21
CA HIS A 132 -21.43 -43.95 8.75
C HIS A 132 -22.84 -43.47 8.35
N LEU A 133 -23.72 -43.17 9.32
CA LEU A 133 -25.11 -42.73 9.15
C LEU A 133 -25.33 -41.22 9.35
N GLY A 134 -24.28 -40.44 9.65
CA GLY A 134 -24.33 -38.97 9.58
C GLY A 134 -25.38 -38.30 10.46
N LYS A 135 -25.66 -38.83 11.66
CA LYS A 135 -26.53 -38.13 12.63
C LYS A 135 -25.83 -36.85 13.09
N ARG A 136 -26.51 -35.72 12.89
CA ARG A 136 -26.07 -34.38 13.30
C ARG A 136 -26.88 -33.94 14.51
N LEU A 137 -26.23 -33.72 15.64
CA LEU A 137 -26.89 -33.15 16.81
C LEU A 137 -26.67 -31.62 16.80
N LYS A 138 -27.74 -30.85 16.58
CA LYS A 138 -27.69 -29.40 16.75
C LYS A 138 -27.81 -29.05 18.23
N VAL A 139 -26.84 -28.29 18.73
CA VAL A 139 -26.84 -27.73 20.07
C VAL A 139 -27.23 -26.26 19.95
N ASN A 140 -28.34 -25.89 20.60
CA ASN A 140 -28.83 -24.51 20.57
C ASN A 140 -27.82 -23.53 21.19
N GLU A 141 -27.85 -22.30 20.68
CA GLU A 141 -27.11 -21.16 21.26
C GLU A 141 -27.62 -20.83 22.66
N THR A 142 -26.70 -20.38 23.52
CA THR A 142 -26.99 -19.80 24.83
C THR A 142 -26.56 -18.34 24.91
N LYS A 143 -25.59 -17.94 24.08
CA LYS A 143 -25.04 -16.59 23.99
C LYS A 143 -24.84 -16.21 22.53
N SER A 144 -25.11 -14.95 22.21
CA SER A 144 -24.83 -14.34 20.92
C SER A 144 -24.10 -13.02 21.11
N PHE A 145 -23.33 -12.59 20.11
CA PHE A 145 -22.67 -11.29 20.17
C PHE A 145 -23.71 -10.17 20.11
N ASN A 146 -23.72 -9.32 21.14
CA ASN A 146 -24.36 -8.02 21.03
C ASN A 146 -23.39 -7.02 20.40
N LEU A 147 -23.30 -7.03 19.06
CA LEU A 147 -22.40 -6.15 18.32
C LEU A 147 -22.97 -4.74 18.23
N THR A 148 -22.22 -3.76 18.74
CA THR A 148 -22.56 -2.33 18.66
C THR A 148 -21.49 -1.60 17.87
N GLN A 149 -21.87 -0.59 17.07
CA GLN A 149 -20.89 0.21 16.36
C GLN A 149 -19.95 0.86 17.38
N ASN A 150 -18.65 0.78 17.12
CA ASN A 150 -17.65 1.30 18.04
C ASN A 150 -16.87 2.47 17.42
N ALA A 151 -16.96 3.65 18.05
CA ALA A 151 -16.30 4.86 17.57
C ALA A 151 -14.77 4.71 17.52
N ASN A 152 -14.19 4.07 18.53
CA ASN A 152 -12.74 3.85 18.66
C ASN A 152 -12.21 2.77 17.71
N PHE A 153 -13.09 1.92 17.15
CA PHE A 153 -12.78 0.94 16.10
C PHE A 153 -13.34 1.39 14.74
N TYR A 154 -13.41 2.70 14.50
CA TYR A 154 -13.79 3.29 13.20
C TYR A 154 -15.14 2.77 12.71
N THR A 155 -16.10 2.72 13.64
CA THR A 155 -17.49 2.24 13.51
C THR A 155 -17.64 0.74 13.26
N LEU A 156 -16.56 -0.04 13.36
CA LEU A 156 -16.63 -1.50 13.30
C LEU A 156 -17.57 -1.98 14.41
N PRO A 157 -18.58 -2.82 14.11
CA PRO A 157 -19.41 -3.43 15.13
C PRO A 157 -18.58 -4.37 16.00
N THR A 158 -18.50 -4.09 17.29
CA THR A 158 -17.75 -4.88 18.28
C THR A 158 -18.60 -5.21 19.49
N SER A 159 -18.25 -6.27 20.22
CA SER A 159 -18.80 -6.62 21.52
C SER A 159 -17.70 -6.63 22.58
N SER A 160 -17.92 -5.91 23.67
CA SER A 160 -17.01 -5.85 24.82
C SER A 160 -17.26 -6.96 25.84
N VAL A 161 -18.27 -7.81 25.62
CA VAL A 161 -18.71 -8.85 26.59
C VAL A 161 -17.69 -9.99 26.68
N SER A 162 -17.21 -10.48 25.54
CA SER A 162 -16.30 -11.61 25.43
C SER A 162 -15.37 -11.46 24.22
N SER A 163 -14.35 -12.31 24.13
CA SER A 163 -13.59 -12.50 22.89
C SER A 163 -14.36 -13.36 21.88
N ALA A 164 -13.91 -13.33 20.63
CA ALA A 164 -14.36 -14.20 19.56
C ALA A 164 -13.26 -15.21 19.21
N VAL A 165 -13.66 -16.42 18.81
CA VAL A 165 -12.74 -17.49 18.39
C VAL A 165 -12.95 -17.79 16.91
N HIS A 166 -11.92 -17.55 16.12
CA HIS A 166 -11.80 -17.95 14.72
C HIS A 166 -11.11 -19.32 14.62
N ILE A 167 -11.66 -20.19 13.78
CA ILE A 167 -11.11 -21.51 13.48
C ILE A 167 -10.99 -21.62 11.95
N PRO A 168 -9.79 -21.89 11.41
CA PRO A 168 -9.58 -22.14 9.99
C PRO A 168 -10.49 -23.26 9.46
N THR A 169 -10.97 -23.12 8.23
CA THR A 169 -11.93 -24.06 7.63
C THR A 169 -11.48 -25.52 7.58
N PRO A 170 -10.20 -25.86 7.36
CA PRO A 170 -9.73 -27.24 7.39
C PRO A 170 -9.80 -27.91 8.78
N LEU A 171 -9.94 -27.14 9.86
CA LEU A 171 -9.93 -27.68 11.23
C LEU A 171 -11.34 -27.99 11.74
N TYR A 172 -11.52 -29.21 12.25
CA TYR A 172 -12.77 -29.61 12.90
C TYR A 172 -12.90 -28.97 14.29
N ASP A 173 -13.84 -28.05 14.42
CA ASP A 173 -14.07 -27.20 15.60
C ASP A 173 -14.52 -27.96 16.87
N ARG A 174 -14.96 -29.21 16.74
CA ARG A 174 -15.37 -30.08 17.87
C ARG A 174 -14.36 -31.17 18.21
N ASN A 175 -13.15 -31.11 17.65
CA ASN A 175 -12.06 -31.96 18.13
C ASN A 175 -11.82 -31.71 19.63
N GLU A 176 -11.74 -32.78 20.44
CA GLU A 176 -11.62 -32.66 21.89
C GLU A 176 -10.34 -31.94 22.35
N ASP A 177 -9.20 -32.19 21.69
CA ASP A 177 -7.93 -31.51 22.01
C ASP A 177 -8.02 -30.01 21.72
N LEU A 178 -8.68 -29.65 20.62
CA LEU A 178 -8.91 -28.26 20.25
C LEU A 178 -9.81 -27.56 21.28
N LEU A 179 -10.93 -28.20 21.66
CA LEU A 179 -11.88 -27.66 22.64
C LEU A 179 -11.21 -27.39 24.00
N ARG A 180 -10.40 -28.33 24.49
CA ARG A 180 -9.65 -28.17 25.75
C ARG A 180 -8.73 -26.93 25.71
N LYS A 181 -8.08 -26.67 24.58
CA LYS A 181 -7.22 -25.48 24.41
C LYS A 181 -8.02 -24.20 24.30
N ILE A 182 -9.14 -24.21 23.58
CA ILE A 182 -10.04 -23.06 23.47
C ILE A 182 -10.48 -22.61 24.87
N ASP A 183 -10.95 -23.53 25.73
CA ASP A 183 -11.33 -23.25 27.12
C ASP A 183 -10.14 -22.78 27.98
N TRP A 184 -8.98 -23.42 27.83
CA TRP A 184 -7.76 -22.99 28.52
C TRP A 184 -7.37 -21.54 28.20
N SER A 185 -7.52 -21.12 26.95
CA SER A 185 -7.18 -19.77 26.46
C SER A 185 -8.22 -18.68 26.80
N ASP A 186 -9.29 -18.99 27.52
CA ASP A 186 -10.29 -17.99 27.94
C ASP A 186 -9.74 -17.09 29.06
N ILE A 187 -9.09 -16.01 28.65
CA ILE A 187 -8.53 -14.96 29.51
C ILE A 187 -9.26 -13.62 29.32
N ASP A 188 -10.56 -13.66 29.00
CA ASP A 188 -11.38 -12.46 28.71
C ASP A 188 -11.36 -11.41 29.83
N ALA A 189 -11.18 -11.84 31.09
CA ALA A 189 -11.00 -10.92 32.21
C ALA A 189 -9.78 -10.01 32.03
N VAL A 190 -8.64 -10.56 31.62
CA VAL A 190 -7.40 -9.79 31.38
C VAL A 190 -7.58 -8.86 30.19
N TYR A 191 -8.19 -9.35 29.11
CA TYR A 191 -8.44 -8.52 27.93
C TYR A 191 -9.36 -7.33 28.23
N ARG A 192 -10.38 -7.52 29.07
CA ARG A 192 -11.25 -6.43 29.54
C ARG A 192 -10.49 -5.40 30.37
N THR A 193 -9.73 -5.85 31.36
CA THR A 193 -8.94 -4.94 32.21
C THR A 193 -7.95 -4.11 31.39
N ASN A 194 -7.24 -4.72 30.44
CA ASN A 194 -6.30 -4.00 29.56
C ASN A 194 -7.01 -2.88 28.75
N ARG A 195 -8.22 -3.15 28.26
CA ARG A 195 -9.02 -2.18 27.49
C ARG A 195 -9.61 -1.07 28.36
N GLU A 196 -9.98 -1.39 29.60
CA GLU A 196 -10.42 -0.38 30.57
C GLU A 196 -9.28 0.57 30.94
N GLU A 197 -8.06 0.04 31.06
CA GLU A 197 -6.83 0.80 31.31
C GLU A 197 -6.45 1.68 30.10
N THR A 198 -6.64 1.22 28.86
CA THR A 198 -6.27 1.96 27.64
C THR A 198 -7.40 1.91 26.59
N LYS A 199 -8.14 3.02 26.47
CA LYS A 199 -9.31 3.13 25.58
C LYS A 199 -9.00 3.03 24.09
N ASP A 200 -7.81 3.43 23.67
CA ASP A 200 -7.34 3.35 22.29
C ASP A 200 -6.59 2.05 21.97
N LEU A 201 -6.66 1.05 22.86
CA LEU A 201 -6.12 -0.28 22.62
C LEU A 201 -6.91 -0.95 21.49
N ALA A 202 -6.21 -1.35 20.43
CA ALA A 202 -6.80 -2.09 19.31
C ALA A 202 -7.02 -3.58 19.67
N PHE A 203 -7.05 -4.46 18.68
CA PHE A 203 -7.29 -5.88 18.92
C PHE A 203 -6.18 -6.51 19.76
N GLN A 204 -6.59 -7.21 20.82
CA GLN A 204 -5.76 -8.15 21.56
C GLN A 204 -6.00 -9.53 20.96
N LEU A 205 -4.92 -10.26 20.66
CA LEU A 205 -4.93 -11.48 19.87
C LEU A 205 -4.21 -12.61 20.60
N PHE A 206 -4.67 -13.84 20.38
CA PHE A 206 -3.94 -15.05 20.71
C PHE A 206 -4.13 -16.06 19.58
N CYS A 207 -3.04 -16.50 18.94
CA CYS A 207 -3.06 -17.60 17.97
C CYS A 207 -2.42 -18.83 18.59
N SER A 208 -3.17 -19.93 18.68
CA SER A 208 -2.66 -21.19 19.21
C SER A 208 -1.86 -21.93 18.15
N GLU A 209 -0.92 -22.74 18.60
CA GLU A 209 -0.24 -23.76 17.80
C GLU A 209 -1.20 -24.79 17.17
N ALA A 210 -2.42 -24.92 17.71
CA ALA A 210 -3.50 -25.73 17.13
C ALA A 210 -4.23 -25.05 15.95
N GLY A 211 -3.96 -23.77 15.67
CA GLY A 211 -4.47 -23.05 14.50
C GLY A 211 -5.68 -22.14 14.74
N TYR A 212 -6.33 -22.21 15.90
CA TYR A 212 -7.40 -21.26 16.22
C TYR A 212 -6.85 -19.91 16.70
N MET A 213 -7.57 -18.84 16.40
CA MET A 213 -7.27 -17.48 16.82
C MET A 213 -8.37 -16.93 17.73
N ARG A 214 -8.00 -16.43 18.91
CA ARG A 214 -8.90 -15.70 19.81
C ARG A 214 -8.59 -14.21 19.75
N TYR A 215 -9.61 -13.36 19.66
CA TYR A 215 -9.41 -11.91 19.65
C TYR A 215 -10.46 -11.14 20.45
N TYR A 216 -10.03 -10.04 21.08
CA TYR A 216 -10.85 -9.15 21.88
C TYR A 216 -10.64 -7.68 21.44
N PRO A 217 -11.71 -6.85 21.33
CA PRO A 217 -13.13 -7.18 21.54
C PRO A 217 -13.63 -8.13 20.44
N ALA A 218 -14.73 -8.84 20.70
CA ALA A 218 -15.34 -9.67 19.67
C ALA A 218 -15.84 -8.81 18.49
N ALA A 219 -15.63 -9.29 17.27
CA ALA A 219 -16.14 -8.73 16.04
C ALA A 219 -16.51 -9.90 15.09
N SER A 220 -17.47 -9.70 14.21
CA SER A 220 -17.91 -10.73 13.27
C SER A 220 -16.83 -10.99 12.21
N TRP A 221 -16.50 -12.27 12.01
CA TRP A 221 -15.72 -12.76 10.88
C TRP A 221 -16.65 -13.04 9.72
N PHE A 222 -16.52 -12.30 8.62
CA PHE A 222 -17.51 -12.31 7.54
C PHE A 222 -17.11 -13.19 6.35
N TRP A 223 -15.91 -13.77 6.34
CA TRP A 223 -15.56 -14.83 5.40
C TRP A 223 -16.12 -16.13 5.95
N ASP A 224 -17.09 -16.70 5.23
CA ASP A 224 -17.78 -17.93 5.60
C ASP A 224 -17.46 -19.02 4.58
N ASN A 225 -17.85 -20.26 4.87
CA ASN A 225 -17.72 -21.40 3.95
C ASN A 225 -18.76 -21.37 2.80
N GLN A 226 -19.23 -20.19 2.40
CA GLN A 226 -20.09 -20.05 1.22
C GLN A 226 -19.20 -19.93 -0.03
N ASP A 227 -19.61 -20.56 -1.13
CA ASP A 227 -18.80 -20.72 -2.35
C ASP A 227 -18.20 -19.42 -2.88
N GLU A 228 -18.84 -18.28 -2.61
CA GLU A 228 -18.38 -16.96 -3.06
C GLU A 228 -17.24 -16.36 -2.19
N HIS A 229 -17.08 -16.80 -0.94
CA HIS A 229 -16.26 -16.13 0.09
C HIS A 229 -15.48 -17.06 1.03
N LEU A 230 -14.88 -18.14 0.49
CA LEU A 230 -14.09 -19.12 1.25
C LEU A 230 -13.09 -18.48 2.24
N ASP A 231 -13.21 -18.88 3.51
CA ASP A 231 -12.28 -18.48 4.57
C ASP A 231 -11.03 -19.35 4.61
N LEU A 232 -9.97 -18.82 4.02
CA LEU A 232 -8.67 -19.48 3.94
C LEU A 232 -7.64 -18.85 4.89
N PHE A 233 -8.11 -18.10 5.88
CA PHE A 233 -7.23 -17.51 6.86
C PHE A 233 -6.75 -18.56 7.86
N ASP A 234 -5.43 -18.65 8.03
CA ASP A 234 -4.80 -19.34 9.15
C ASP A 234 -3.89 -18.37 9.90
N CYS A 235 -4.11 -18.21 11.20
CA CYS A 235 -3.32 -17.29 12.00
C CYS A 235 -1.85 -17.70 12.12
N ARG A 236 -1.54 -18.98 11.90
CA ARG A 236 -0.16 -19.51 11.95
C ARG A 236 0.71 -19.06 10.78
N ASN A 237 0.09 -18.64 9.68
CA ASN A 237 0.79 -18.08 8.52
C ASN A 237 1.07 -16.57 8.67
N THR A 238 0.64 -15.95 9.78
CA THR A 238 0.90 -14.53 10.02
C THR A 238 2.35 -14.29 10.45
N GLU A 239 2.89 -13.14 10.04
CA GLU A 239 4.26 -12.74 10.37
C GLU A 239 4.51 -12.68 11.89
N TRP A 240 3.53 -12.16 12.66
CA TRP A 240 3.67 -12.05 14.12
C TRP A 240 3.69 -13.43 14.80
N TYR A 241 2.98 -14.42 14.24
CA TYR A 241 3.07 -15.78 14.74
C TYR A 241 4.42 -16.40 14.39
N ILE A 242 4.85 -16.32 13.13
CA ILE A 242 6.09 -16.94 12.64
C ILE A 242 7.33 -16.37 13.35
N ASN A 243 7.41 -15.04 13.47
CA ASN A 243 8.53 -14.35 14.13
C ASN A 243 8.64 -14.69 15.62
N SER A 244 7.52 -15.00 16.28
CA SER A 244 7.50 -15.41 17.69
C SER A 244 7.68 -16.91 17.88
N ALA A 245 7.23 -17.71 16.93
CA ALA A 245 7.24 -19.17 17.01
C ALA A 245 8.58 -19.78 16.61
N THR A 246 9.36 -19.09 15.78
CA THR A 246 10.58 -19.63 15.16
C THR A 246 11.69 -18.60 15.11
N ASN A 247 12.95 -19.04 15.11
CA ASN A 247 14.09 -18.17 14.84
C ASN A 247 14.14 -17.75 13.36
N SER A 248 14.88 -16.66 13.06
CA SER A 248 15.24 -16.32 11.68
C SER A 248 16.05 -17.45 11.05
N LYS A 249 15.78 -17.73 9.76
CA LYS A 249 16.34 -18.91 9.08
C LYS A 249 16.80 -18.61 7.65
N ASN A 250 17.89 -19.27 7.28
CA ASN A 250 18.35 -19.45 5.91
C ASN A 250 17.76 -20.75 5.39
N VAL A 251 16.93 -20.70 4.35
CA VAL A 251 16.20 -21.84 3.79
C VAL A 251 16.62 -22.09 2.35
N LEU A 252 17.19 -23.25 2.08
CA LEU A 252 17.38 -23.70 0.71
C LEU A 252 16.34 -24.78 0.37
N ILE A 253 15.45 -24.47 -0.57
CA ILE A 253 14.43 -25.41 -1.04
C ILE A 253 15.00 -26.19 -2.22
N MET A 254 15.18 -27.49 -2.05
CA MET A 254 15.62 -28.41 -3.10
C MET A 254 14.39 -29.07 -3.73
N LEU A 255 14.12 -28.76 -5.00
CA LEU A 255 13.00 -29.28 -5.77
C LEU A 255 13.48 -30.33 -6.77
N ASP A 256 13.02 -31.56 -6.59
CA ASP A 256 13.23 -32.65 -7.55
C ASP A 256 12.46 -32.34 -8.84
N MET A 257 13.19 -32.31 -9.95
CA MET A 257 12.67 -32.07 -11.30
C MET A 257 12.95 -33.26 -12.24
N SER A 258 13.19 -34.44 -11.68
CA SER A 258 13.37 -35.66 -12.47
C SER A 258 12.09 -36.09 -13.18
N GLY A 259 12.22 -36.97 -14.17
CA GLY A 259 11.09 -37.42 -14.99
C GLY A 259 9.99 -38.12 -14.21
N SER A 260 10.26 -38.65 -13.00
CA SER A 260 9.23 -39.25 -12.14
C SER A 260 8.30 -38.22 -11.48
N MET A 261 8.72 -36.95 -11.42
CA MET A 261 7.92 -35.84 -10.91
C MET A 261 6.91 -35.31 -11.95
N LEU A 262 7.00 -35.72 -13.23
CA LEU A 262 6.16 -35.21 -14.29
C LEU A 262 4.65 -35.40 -14.00
N GLY A 263 3.85 -34.35 -14.20
CA GLY A 263 2.40 -34.38 -14.03
C GLY A 263 1.96 -33.96 -12.63
N GLN A 264 1.07 -34.74 -12.00
CA GLN A 264 0.44 -34.37 -10.72
C GLN A 264 1.45 -34.17 -9.58
N ARG A 265 2.53 -34.97 -9.54
CA ARG A 265 3.56 -34.86 -8.50
C ARG A 265 4.24 -33.48 -8.53
N TYR A 266 4.59 -32.98 -9.72
CA TYR A 266 5.15 -31.63 -9.86
C TYR A 266 4.17 -30.53 -9.44
N GLU A 267 2.89 -30.63 -9.78
CA GLU A 267 1.90 -29.65 -9.35
C GLU A 267 1.73 -29.63 -7.81
N VAL A 268 1.74 -30.80 -7.16
CA VAL A 268 1.74 -30.89 -5.69
C VAL A 268 3.03 -30.33 -5.11
N ALA A 269 4.18 -30.62 -5.72
CA ALA A 269 5.48 -30.10 -5.28
C ALA A 269 5.57 -28.58 -5.41
N LYS A 270 5.01 -28.03 -6.49
CA LYS A 270 4.88 -26.58 -6.72
C LYS A 270 4.02 -25.95 -5.64
N GLN A 271 2.84 -26.48 -5.37
CA GLN A 271 1.96 -25.97 -4.32
C GLN A 271 2.60 -26.08 -2.93
N THR A 272 3.32 -27.17 -2.66
CA THR A 272 4.07 -27.36 -1.42
C THR A 272 5.15 -26.28 -1.27
N THR A 273 5.87 -25.98 -2.36
CA THR A 273 6.85 -24.89 -2.39
C THR A 273 6.18 -23.55 -2.12
N GLU A 274 5.04 -23.26 -2.75
CA GLU A 274 4.29 -22.02 -2.53
C GLU A 274 3.88 -21.85 -1.06
N ALA A 275 3.28 -22.87 -0.47
CA ALA A 275 2.85 -22.82 0.92
C ALA A 275 4.04 -22.75 1.91
N ILE A 276 5.21 -23.32 1.58
CA ILE A 276 6.45 -23.07 2.33
C ILE A 276 6.82 -21.58 2.23
N LEU A 277 6.81 -20.98 1.05
CA LEU A 277 7.13 -19.57 0.84
C LEU A 277 6.19 -18.63 1.61
N GLU A 278 4.93 -19.02 1.85
CA GLU A 278 3.99 -18.27 2.69
C GLU A 278 4.45 -18.21 4.16
N THR A 279 5.11 -19.26 4.63
CA THR A 279 5.61 -19.35 6.03
C THR A 279 6.97 -18.67 6.25
N LEU A 280 7.55 -18.05 5.22
CA LEU A 280 8.79 -17.28 5.32
C LEU A 280 8.52 -15.79 5.55
N SER A 281 9.08 -15.26 6.63
CA SER A 281 9.02 -13.86 7.03
C SER A 281 10.09 -13.01 6.33
N HIS A 282 10.01 -11.69 6.45
CA HIS A 282 11.06 -10.79 5.94
C HIS A 282 12.42 -10.94 6.66
N ASN A 283 12.44 -11.58 7.83
CA ASN A 283 13.68 -11.87 8.56
C ASN A 283 14.38 -13.13 8.03
N ASP A 284 13.74 -13.90 7.14
CA ASP A 284 14.26 -15.12 6.57
C ASP A 284 14.92 -14.88 5.21
N TYR A 285 15.89 -15.72 4.88
CA TYR A 285 16.53 -15.76 3.58
C TYR A 285 16.25 -17.09 2.90
N PHE A 286 16.07 -17.09 1.59
CA PHE A 286 15.75 -18.29 0.84
C PHE A 286 16.29 -18.29 -0.58
N ASN A 287 16.44 -19.48 -1.15
CA ASN A 287 16.53 -19.67 -2.59
C ASN A 287 15.92 -21.04 -2.94
N ILE A 288 15.58 -21.22 -4.22
CA ILE A 288 15.04 -22.47 -4.75
C ILE A 288 16.10 -23.06 -5.67
N MET A 289 16.48 -24.31 -5.41
CA MET A 289 17.40 -25.08 -6.23
C MET A 289 16.63 -26.23 -6.88
N THR A 290 16.71 -26.34 -8.19
CA THR A 290 16.12 -27.47 -8.92
C THR A 290 17.20 -28.48 -9.26
N PHE A 291 16.88 -29.76 -9.14
CA PHE A 291 17.82 -30.82 -9.50
C PHE A 291 17.13 -31.93 -10.29
N SER A 292 17.77 -32.29 -11.40
CA SER A 292 17.51 -33.50 -12.16
C SER A 292 18.84 -34.00 -12.71
N LYS A 293 19.03 -34.07 -14.03
CA LYS A 293 20.34 -34.32 -14.65
C LYS A 293 21.31 -33.17 -14.40
N ASN A 294 20.78 -31.95 -14.33
CA ASN A 294 21.51 -30.73 -14.02
C ASN A 294 21.01 -30.18 -12.68
N THR A 295 21.88 -29.43 -11.99
CA THR A 295 21.57 -28.80 -10.71
C THR A 295 21.90 -27.32 -10.83
N PHE A 296 20.94 -26.44 -10.52
CA PHE A 296 21.12 -24.99 -10.56
C PHE A 296 20.12 -24.29 -9.63
N LEU A 297 20.44 -23.05 -9.26
CA LEU A 297 19.53 -22.17 -8.54
C LEU A 297 18.59 -21.46 -9.50
N LEU A 298 17.34 -21.26 -9.07
CA LEU A 298 16.28 -20.69 -9.90
C LEU A 298 16.41 -19.17 -10.06
N ASP A 299 17.24 -18.50 -9.26
CA ASP A 299 17.57 -17.09 -9.42
C ASP A 299 18.44 -16.90 -10.67
N GLY A 300 18.10 -15.92 -11.52
CA GLY A 300 18.69 -15.75 -12.86
C GLY A 300 20.18 -15.39 -12.89
N CYS A 301 20.85 -15.41 -11.73
CA CYS A 301 22.18 -14.88 -11.50
C CYS A 301 23.23 -15.98 -11.27
N ASN A 302 22.97 -17.23 -11.70
CA ASN A 302 23.90 -18.36 -11.61
C ASN A 302 24.52 -18.54 -10.21
N GLY A 303 23.76 -18.26 -9.15
CA GLY A 303 24.20 -18.41 -7.76
C GLY A 303 25.09 -17.30 -7.20
N THR A 304 25.40 -16.25 -7.95
CA THR A 304 26.19 -15.10 -7.44
C THR A 304 25.49 -14.39 -6.27
N ASN A 305 24.15 -14.37 -6.26
CA ASN A 305 23.38 -13.76 -5.18
C ASN A 305 23.23 -14.65 -3.94
N GLY A 306 23.57 -15.93 -4.00
CA GLY A 306 23.42 -16.85 -2.88
C GLY A 306 21.95 -17.01 -2.43
N LEU A 307 21.65 -16.61 -1.19
CA LEU A 307 20.27 -16.60 -0.67
C LEU A 307 19.67 -15.20 -0.74
N LEU A 308 18.40 -15.12 -1.14
CA LEU A 308 17.65 -13.87 -1.26
C LEU A 308 16.81 -13.64 0.00
N GLN A 309 16.67 -12.40 0.45
CA GLN A 309 15.72 -12.09 1.53
C GLN A 309 14.29 -12.46 1.09
N ALA A 310 13.49 -13.08 1.97
CA ALA A 310 12.16 -13.60 1.69
C ALA A 310 11.06 -12.52 1.59
N THR A 311 11.32 -11.50 0.76
CA THR A 311 10.37 -10.43 0.44
C THR A 311 9.29 -10.90 -0.53
N MET A 312 8.12 -10.25 -0.53
CA MET A 312 7.03 -10.56 -1.48
C MET A 312 7.47 -10.48 -2.94
N ARG A 313 8.37 -9.54 -3.26
CA ARG A 313 8.96 -9.38 -4.60
C ARG A 313 9.78 -10.61 -4.99
N ASN A 314 10.70 -11.04 -4.13
CA ASN A 314 11.60 -12.17 -4.41
C ASN A 314 10.83 -13.50 -4.44
N LYS A 315 9.89 -13.71 -3.51
CA LYS A 315 9.03 -14.89 -3.47
C LYS A 315 8.22 -15.03 -4.77
N LYS A 316 7.56 -13.96 -5.22
CA LYS A 316 6.79 -13.99 -6.48
C LYS A 316 7.67 -14.13 -7.73
N ALA A 317 8.86 -13.52 -7.73
CA ALA A 317 9.79 -13.62 -8.85
C ALA A 317 10.23 -15.07 -9.07
N LEU A 318 10.63 -15.78 -8.01
CA LEU A 318 11.02 -17.19 -8.11
C LEU A 318 9.81 -18.11 -8.38
N ARG A 319 8.65 -17.86 -7.75
CA ARG A 319 7.40 -18.60 -8.05
C ARG A 319 7.09 -18.63 -9.54
N ARG A 320 7.16 -17.49 -10.22
CA ARG A 320 6.88 -17.38 -11.67
C ARG A 320 7.85 -18.15 -12.53
N LYS A 321 9.13 -18.21 -12.14
CA LYS A 321 10.12 -18.97 -12.88
C LYS A 321 9.78 -20.47 -12.85
N MET A 322 9.18 -20.97 -11.78
CA MET A 322 8.71 -22.38 -11.71
C MET A 322 7.62 -22.71 -12.75
N ASP A 323 6.84 -21.73 -13.22
CA ASP A 323 5.83 -21.95 -14.26
C ASP A 323 6.46 -22.28 -15.64
N THR A 324 7.73 -21.95 -15.83
CA THR A 324 8.42 -22.08 -17.12
C THR A 324 9.19 -23.39 -17.29
N TYR A 325 9.39 -24.16 -16.23
CA TYR A 325 10.19 -25.38 -16.24
C TYR A 325 9.35 -26.65 -16.38
N GLN A 326 9.92 -27.67 -17.03
CA GLN A 326 9.35 -29.01 -17.16
C GLN A 326 10.27 -30.05 -16.50
N SER A 327 9.66 -31.07 -15.89
CA SER A 327 10.39 -32.14 -15.19
C SER A 327 10.95 -33.17 -16.19
N GLU A 328 12.27 -33.36 -16.21
CA GLU A 328 12.97 -34.27 -17.13
C GLU A 328 14.27 -34.80 -16.52
N GLY A 329 14.67 -36.03 -16.89
CA GLY A 329 15.96 -36.62 -16.50
C GLY A 329 15.93 -37.44 -15.20
N LYS A 330 17.11 -37.87 -14.73
CA LYS A 330 17.29 -38.63 -13.46
C LYS A 330 17.62 -37.67 -12.33
N ALA A 331 17.14 -37.91 -11.11
CA ALA A 331 17.50 -37.12 -9.92
C ALA A 331 18.97 -37.37 -9.49
N GLU A 332 19.82 -36.35 -9.56
CA GLU A 332 21.26 -36.41 -9.21
C GLU A 332 21.55 -35.83 -7.81
N TYR A 333 21.19 -36.56 -6.76
CA TYR A 333 21.40 -36.15 -5.36
C TYR A 333 22.87 -35.89 -4.98
N GLU A 334 23.81 -36.66 -5.56
CA GLU A 334 25.24 -36.50 -5.30
C GLU A 334 25.81 -35.20 -5.86
N LYS A 335 25.13 -34.58 -6.83
CA LYS A 335 25.43 -33.23 -7.33
C LYS A 335 24.67 -32.16 -6.56
N ALA A 336 23.41 -32.44 -6.26
CA ALA A 336 22.50 -31.51 -5.60
C ALA A 336 22.92 -31.19 -4.15
N LEU A 337 23.24 -32.19 -3.34
CA LEU A 337 23.54 -31.99 -1.91
C LEU A 337 24.81 -31.15 -1.68
N PRO A 338 25.96 -31.40 -2.35
CA PRO A 338 27.13 -30.53 -2.21
C PRO A 338 26.86 -29.08 -2.62
N LEU A 339 26.13 -28.87 -3.72
CA LEU A 339 25.76 -27.52 -4.14
C LEU A 339 24.87 -26.85 -3.09
N ALA A 340 23.91 -27.59 -2.54
CA ALA A 340 23.01 -27.10 -1.51
C ALA A 340 23.77 -26.61 -0.27
N PHE A 341 24.71 -27.41 0.25
CA PHE A 341 25.55 -27.00 1.38
C PHE A 341 26.44 -25.81 1.04
N SER A 342 27.02 -25.77 -0.16
CA SER A 342 27.89 -24.67 -0.58
C SER A 342 27.17 -23.32 -0.60
N VAL A 343 25.93 -23.29 -1.11
CA VAL A 343 25.11 -22.08 -1.20
C VAL A 343 24.60 -21.66 0.17
N LEU A 344 24.12 -22.63 0.96
CA LEU A 344 23.55 -22.38 2.28
C LEU A 344 24.59 -21.82 3.27
N LEU A 345 25.79 -22.40 3.27
CA LEU A 345 26.87 -22.06 4.21
C LEU A 345 27.89 -21.03 3.66
N ASP A 346 27.68 -20.51 2.43
CA ASP A 346 28.59 -19.55 1.77
C ASP A 346 30.06 -20.03 1.76
N LEU A 347 30.25 -21.32 1.43
CA LEU A 347 31.56 -21.97 1.48
C LEU A 347 32.55 -21.34 0.49
N LYS A 348 33.79 -21.14 0.93
CA LYS A 348 34.84 -20.49 0.13
C LYS A 348 35.79 -21.54 -0.46
N GLY A 349 36.18 -21.36 -1.72
CA GLY A 349 37.02 -22.30 -2.47
C GLY A 349 36.23 -23.04 -3.54
N SER A 350 36.81 -24.10 -4.11
CA SER A 350 36.20 -24.88 -5.18
C SER A 350 36.13 -26.37 -4.85
N TYR A 351 35.10 -27.02 -5.39
CA TYR A 351 34.96 -28.46 -5.46
C TYR A 351 34.53 -28.85 -6.88
N ALA A 352 34.83 -30.08 -7.27
CA ALA A 352 34.43 -30.70 -8.51
C ALA A 352 33.89 -32.10 -8.24
N LEU A 353 32.91 -32.53 -9.03
CA LEU A 353 32.35 -33.88 -9.00
C LEU A 353 32.73 -34.57 -10.29
N TYR A 354 33.35 -35.74 -10.16
CA TYR A 354 33.74 -36.58 -11.27
C TYR A 354 33.01 -37.90 -11.19
N THR A 355 32.69 -38.50 -12.33
CA THR A 355 32.31 -39.91 -12.34
C THR A 355 33.51 -40.77 -11.93
N LYS A 356 33.26 -41.98 -11.44
CA LYS A 356 34.34 -42.93 -11.12
C LYS A 356 35.26 -43.21 -12.31
N GLU A 357 34.69 -43.21 -13.52
CA GLU A 357 35.41 -43.39 -14.78
C GLU A 357 36.32 -42.19 -15.06
N GLU A 358 35.80 -40.96 -14.99
CA GLU A 358 36.59 -39.74 -15.18
C GLU A 358 37.76 -39.65 -14.20
N MET A 359 37.51 -39.97 -12.92
CA MET A 359 38.57 -39.90 -11.91
C MET A 359 39.64 -40.96 -12.12
N SER A 360 39.27 -42.15 -12.63
CA SER A 360 40.26 -43.18 -13.00
C SER A 360 41.14 -42.79 -14.19
N MET A 361 40.66 -41.88 -15.06
CA MET A 361 41.39 -41.38 -16.23
C MET A 361 42.21 -40.11 -15.93
N MET A 362 42.02 -39.46 -14.78
CA MET A 362 42.78 -38.26 -14.41
C MET A 362 44.21 -38.60 -13.98
N SER A 363 45.20 -38.03 -14.67
CA SER A 363 46.61 -38.19 -14.32
C SER A 363 46.93 -37.53 -12.97
N ALA A 364 47.90 -38.08 -12.22
CA ALA A 364 48.35 -37.61 -10.90
C ALA A 364 48.78 -36.13 -10.83
N ASN A 365 48.94 -35.42 -11.96
CA ASN A 365 49.21 -33.98 -11.97
C ASN A 365 47.95 -33.12 -11.84
N ALA A 366 46.76 -33.61 -12.24
CA ALA A 366 45.50 -32.87 -12.09
C ALA A 366 44.98 -32.87 -10.64
N THR A 367 45.40 -33.84 -9.84
CA THR A 367 45.00 -34.01 -8.43
C THR A 367 45.71 -33.04 -7.46
N ASN A 368 46.71 -32.28 -7.88
CA ASN A 368 47.43 -31.37 -6.98
C ASN A 368 46.58 -30.17 -6.50
N GLU A 369 45.59 -29.75 -7.29
CA GLU A 369 44.68 -28.64 -6.93
C GLU A 369 43.64 -29.10 -5.90
N TYR A 370 43.05 -30.28 -6.10
CA TYR A 370 42.03 -30.86 -5.23
C TYR A 370 42.65 -31.88 -4.26
N GLN A 371 43.02 -31.42 -3.07
CA GLN A 371 43.74 -32.22 -2.06
C GLN A 371 42.85 -33.22 -1.29
N PHE A 372 41.52 -33.08 -1.38
CA PHE A 372 40.58 -33.93 -0.67
C PHE A 372 39.67 -34.67 -1.66
N HIS A 373 39.45 -35.96 -1.44
CA HIS A 373 38.56 -36.79 -2.25
C HIS A 373 37.58 -37.58 -1.38
N LEU A 374 36.28 -37.53 -1.69
CA LEU A 374 35.22 -38.31 -1.06
C LEU A 374 34.54 -39.22 -2.09
N GLU A 375 34.65 -40.53 -1.89
CA GLU A 375 34.06 -41.53 -2.78
C GLU A 375 32.58 -41.78 -2.46
N LEU A 376 31.70 -41.42 -3.40
CA LEU A 376 30.25 -41.58 -3.35
C LEU A 376 29.82 -42.78 -4.23
N PRO A 377 28.57 -43.26 -4.12
CA PRO A 377 28.06 -44.35 -4.95
C PRO A 377 28.28 -44.16 -6.46
N GLU A 378 27.95 -42.99 -7.02
CA GLU A 378 28.07 -42.73 -8.47
C GLU A 378 29.25 -41.79 -8.83
N HIS A 379 29.61 -40.87 -7.92
CA HIS A 379 30.63 -39.85 -8.15
C HIS A 379 31.79 -39.93 -7.16
N VAL A 380 32.84 -39.16 -7.45
CA VAL A 380 33.89 -38.81 -6.48
C VAL A 380 33.96 -37.29 -6.39
N LEU A 381 33.75 -36.78 -5.18
CA LEU A 381 33.84 -35.35 -4.90
C LEU A 381 35.30 -35.01 -4.60
N ALA A 382 35.89 -34.14 -5.41
CA ALA A 382 37.24 -33.61 -5.22
C ALA A 382 37.15 -32.15 -4.75
N ALA A 383 37.80 -31.80 -3.64
CA ALA A 383 37.71 -30.48 -3.04
C ALA A 383 39.10 -29.89 -2.77
N THR A 384 39.20 -28.56 -2.93
CA THR A 384 40.38 -27.80 -2.53
C THR A 384 40.49 -27.75 -1.01
N LYS A 385 41.71 -27.55 -0.50
CA LYS A 385 41.93 -27.40 0.94
C LYS A 385 41.14 -26.22 1.53
N GLN A 386 41.09 -25.09 0.83
CA GLN A 386 40.32 -23.92 1.25
C GLN A 386 38.83 -24.25 1.42
N TYR A 387 38.28 -25.07 0.53
CA TYR A 387 36.89 -25.53 0.61
C TYR A 387 36.64 -26.38 1.85
N ILE A 388 37.48 -27.38 2.11
CA ILE A 388 37.38 -28.22 3.32
C ILE A 388 37.59 -27.42 4.60
N ASP A 389 38.55 -26.49 4.61
CA ASP A 389 38.79 -25.60 5.75
C ASP A 389 37.55 -24.71 6.00
N SER A 390 36.86 -24.26 4.95
CA SER A 390 35.61 -23.50 5.09
C SER A 390 34.47 -24.33 5.69
N ILE A 391 34.39 -25.63 5.39
CA ILE A 391 33.41 -26.55 6.01
C ILE A 391 33.73 -26.73 7.50
N ASN A 392 34.99 -27.05 7.83
CA ASN A 392 35.40 -27.33 9.21
C ASN A 392 35.28 -26.11 10.14
N ASN A 393 35.46 -24.91 9.59
CA ASN A 393 35.27 -23.65 10.33
C ASN A 393 33.80 -23.24 10.46
N GLY A 394 32.85 -24.05 9.95
CA GLY A 394 31.40 -23.82 10.06
C GLY A 394 30.80 -22.92 8.98
N GLY A 395 31.51 -22.68 7.88
CA GLY A 395 31.12 -21.71 6.85
C GLY A 395 31.50 -20.28 7.24
N GLY A 396 31.82 -19.45 6.25
CA GLY A 396 32.33 -18.10 6.50
C GLY A 396 31.29 -17.21 7.18
N ASP A 397 31.64 -16.72 8.38
CA ASP A 397 31.08 -15.59 9.15
C ASP A 397 29.55 -15.39 9.05
N ASN A 398 28.84 -15.46 10.17
CA ASN A 398 27.36 -15.32 10.35
C ASN A 398 26.70 -14.02 9.80
N ASN A 399 27.32 -13.35 8.83
CA ASN A 399 26.88 -12.14 8.14
C ASN A 399 25.59 -12.27 7.31
N ARG A 400 24.87 -13.40 7.32
CA ARG A 400 23.51 -13.48 6.79
C ARG A 400 22.43 -13.17 7.84
N GLY A 401 22.81 -12.97 9.11
CA GLY A 401 21.89 -12.51 10.18
C GLY A 401 20.76 -13.48 10.54
N ALA A 402 20.80 -14.71 10.03
CA ALA A 402 19.81 -15.75 10.32
C ALA A 402 20.39 -16.80 11.28
N CYS A 403 19.59 -17.21 12.27
CA CYS A 403 20.00 -18.08 13.37
C CYS A 403 20.07 -19.56 12.99
N GLU A 404 19.21 -20.03 12.08
CA GLU A 404 19.14 -21.43 11.67
C GLU A 404 19.42 -21.61 10.18
N ASN A 405 20.12 -22.70 9.83
CA ASN A 405 20.33 -23.12 8.45
C ASN A 405 19.46 -24.35 8.16
N VAL A 406 18.64 -24.28 7.12
CA VAL A 406 17.61 -25.27 6.81
C VAL A 406 17.68 -25.69 5.35
N ILE A 407 17.66 -27.00 5.10
CA ILE A 407 17.43 -27.59 3.80
C ILE A 407 16.04 -28.19 3.79
N MET A 408 15.23 -27.84 2.79
CA MET A 408 13.90 -28.42 2.56
C MET A 408 13.92 -29.20 1.25
N LEU A 409 13.90 -30.53 1.32
CA LEU A 409 13.88 -31.41 0.16
C LEU A 409 12.45 -31.79 -0.21
N ILE A 410 12.04 -31.51 -1.45
CA ILE A 410 10.75 -31.90 -2.03
C ILE A 410 11.01 -32.90 -3.15
N THR A 411 10.60 -34.15 -2.98
CA THR A 411 10.86 -35.26 -3.92
C THR A 411 9.78 -36.34 -3.82
N ASP A 412 9.70 -37.22 -4.80
CA ASP A 412 8.89 -38.44 -4.76
C ASP A 412 9.66 -39.68 -4.26
N GLY A 413 10.98 -39.59 -4.08
CA GLY A 413 11.81 -40.68 -3.54
C GLY A 413 13.30 -40.41 -3.62
N ALA A 414 14.09 -41.12 -2.80
CA ALA A 414 15.54 -41.05 -2.82
C ALA A 414 16.18 -42.42 -2.62
N PRO A 415 17.05 -42.90 -3.52
CA PRO A 415 17.52 -44.28 -3.51
C PRO A 415 18.49 -44.61 -2.36
N ASN A 416 18.97 -43.61 -1.62
CA ASN A 416 19.87 -43.74 -0.48
C ASN A 416 19.69 -42.58 0.49
N ALA A 417 20.12 -42.75 1.74
CA ALA A 417 20.12 -41.68 2.75
C ALA A 417 21.33 -40.72 2.66
N TYR A 418 22.25 -40.92 1.70
CA TYR A 418 23.45 -40.10 1.45
C TYR A 418 24.29 -39.74 2.68
N LYS A 419 24.39 -40.67 3.65
CA LYS A 419 25.03 -40.45 4.96
C LYS A 419 26.44 -39.86 4.86
N LYS A 420 27.28 -40.31 3.92
CA LYS A 420 28.65 -39.79 3.72
C LYS A 420 28.69 -38.28 3.43
N ILE A 421 27.72 -37.77 2.67
CA ILE A 421 27.64 -36.33 2.34
C ILE A 421 27.23 -35.56 3.60
N PHE A 422 26.22 -36.03 4.33
CA PHE A 422 25.80 -35.40 5.59
C PHE A 422 26.88 -35.45 6.66
N ASP A 423 27.66 -36.53 6.75
CA ASP A 423 28.76 -36.65 7.72
C ASP A 423 29.94 -35.72 7.36
N MET A 424 30.13 -35.38 6.07
CA MET A 424 31.12 -34.39 5.65
C MET A 424 30.68 -32.96 5.96
N TYR A 425 29.48 -32.57 5.52
CA TYR A 425 29.04 -31.17 5.57
C TYR A 425 28.32 -30.78 6.86
N ASN A 426 27.71 -31.74 7.56
CA ASN A 426 26.82 -31.52 8.70
C ASN A 426 27.09 -32.55 9.80
N ALA A 427 28.36 -32.72 10.18
CA ALA A 427 28.76 -33.62 11.27
C ALA A 427 28.21 -33.17 12.62
N ASP A 428 28.24 -31.85 12.87
CA ASP A 428 27.76 -31.20 14.09
C ASP A 428 26.22 -31.03 14.14
N LYS A 429 25.53 -31.40 13.06
CA LYS A 429 24.06 -31.32 12.94
C LYS A 429 23.51 -29.90 13.13
N LYS A 430 24.28 -28.87 12.77
CA LYS A 430 23.81 -27.46 12.77
C LYS A 430 22.81 -27.16 11.66
N VAL A 431 22.91 -27.85 10.51
CA VAL A 431 21.94 -27.73 9.41
C VAL A 431 20.79 -28.69 9.65
N ARG A 432 19.55 -28.17 9.61
CA ARG A 432 18.34 -28.97 9.76
C ARG A 432 17.79 -29.39 8.41
N VAL A 433 17.39 -30.65 8.25
CA VAL A 433 16.90 -31.18 6.96
C VAL A 433 15.43 -31.61 7.10
N PHE A 434 14.53 -30.90 6.42
CA PHE A 434 13.12 -31.29 6.31
C PHE A 434 12.86 -31.93 4.96
N THR A 435 12.07 -32.98 4.93
CA THR A 435 11.79 -33.73 3.70
C THR A 435 10.28 -33.85 3.48
N PHE A 436 9.81 -33.44 2.31
CA PHE A 436 8.44 -33.54 1.84
C PHE A 436 8.39 -34.61 0.75
N LEU A 437 7.86 -35.79 1.10
CA LEU A 437 7.68 -36.89 0.17
C LEU A 437 6.34 -36.73 -0.55
N VAL A 438 6.37 -36.51 -1.86
CA VAL A 438 5.22 -36.12 -2.68
C VAL A 438 4.69 -37.28 -3.51
N GLY A 439 3.37 -37.48 -3.47
CA GLY A 439 2.65 -38.45 -4.31
C GLY A 439 1.86 -39.46 -3.48
N ASP A 440 0.89 -40.14 -4.11
CA ASP A 440 0.07 -41.16 -3.44
C ASP A 440 0.87 -42.38 -2.97
N GLU A 441 1.93 -42.72 -3.71
CA GLU A 441 2.82 -43.85 -3.43
C GLU A 441 4.15 -43.35 -2.85
N ALA A 442 4.38 -43.62 -1.57
CA ALA A 442 5.63 -43.30 -0.88
C ALA A 442 6.75 -44.28 -1.27
N ILE A 443 7.52 -43.95 -2.30
CA ILE A 443 8.73 -44.68 -2.68
C ILE A 443 9.88 -44.24 -1.76
N ASP A 444 10.76 -45.18 -1.37
CA ASP A 444 11.95 -44.93 -0.54
C ASP A 444 11.68 -44.15 0.77
N PHE A 445 10.54 -44.43 1.41
CA PHE A 445 10.09 -43.73 2.62
C PHE A 445 11.14 -43.78 3.75
N ASN A 446 11.85 -44.90 3.90
CA ASN A 446 12.79 -45.09 5.00
C ASN A 446 14.04 -44.21 4.82
N GLU A 447 14.57 -44.14 3.61
CA GLU A 447 15.76 -43.42 3.20
C GLU A 447 15.51 -41.92 3.34
N VAL A 448 14.38 -41.43 2.82
CA VAL A 448 13.97 -40.02 2.93
C VAL A 448 13.73 -39.64 4.40
N ARG A 449 13.06 -40.51 5.17
CA ARG A 449 12.88 -40.31 6.61
C ARG A 449 14.22 -40.24 7.33
N GLU A 450 15.14 -41.15 7.02
CA GLU A 450 16.46 -41.19 7.66
C GLU A 450 17.25 -39.90 7.42
N MET A 451 17.21 -39.34 6.20
CA MET A 451 17.81 -38.04 5.90
C MET A 451 17.30 -36.92 6.80
N ALA A 452 15.99 -36.84 7.02
CA ALA A 452 15.42 -35.81 7.90
C ALA A 452 15.77 -36.04 9.38
N CYS A 453 15.62 -37.27 9.85
CA CYS A 453 15.76 -37.62 11.27
C CYS A 453 17.20 -37.50 11.75
N ASN A 454 18.15 -37.97 10.94
CA ASN A 454 19.57 -37.90 11.30
C ASN A 454 20.11 -36.46 11.32
N ASN A 455 19.37 -35.49 10.77
CA ASN A 455 19.75 -34.09 10.69
C ASN A 455 18.74 -33.16 11.41
N ARG A 456 18.23 -33.59 12.58
CA ARG A 456 17.37 -32.80 13.50
C ARG A 456 16.10 -32.20 12.86
N GLY A 457 15.66 -32.71 11.71
CA GLY A 457 14.49 -32.22 10.98
C GLY A 457 13.21 -32.98 11.25
N TYR A 458 12.37 -33.09 10.21
CA TYR A 458 11.10 -33.82 10.24
C TYR A 458 10.68 -34.22 8.83
N MET A 459 10.10 -35.41 8.67
CA MET A 459 9.62 -35.91 7.39
C MET A 459 8.09 -35.89 7.33
N VAL A 460 7.55 -35.38 6.22
CA VAL A 460 6.12 -35.30 5.96
C VAL A 460 5.78 -35.94 4.61
N HIS A 461 4.71 -36.72 4.58
CA HIS A 461 4.15 -37.28 3.35
C HIS A 461 2.97 -36.41 2.88
N VAL A 462 3.04 -35.95 1.63
CA VAL A 462 2.03 -35.10 0.97
C VAL A 462 1.46 -35.88 -0.21
N ALA A 463 0.31 -36.53 0.00
CA ALA A 463 -0.29 -37.38 -1.03
C ALA A 463 -0.93 -36.53 -2.13
N ASN A 464 -1.69 -35.51 -1.73
CA ASN A 464 -2.44 -34.65 -2.64
C ASN A 464 -2.35 -33.16 -2.26
N MET A 465 -2.95 -32.33 -3.11
CA MET A 465 -2.96 -30.86 -2.98
C MET A 465 -3.72 -30.33 -1.76
N ALA A 466 -4.69 -31.08 -1.22
CA ALA A 466 -5.46 -30.65 -0.05
C ALA A 466 -4.70 -30.88 1.26
N ASP A 467 -3.76 -31.83 1.29
CA ASP A 467 -2.94 -32.12 2.46
C ASP A 467 -1.90 -31.01 2.73
N VAL A 468 -1.49 -30.28 1.69
CA VAL A 468 -0.34 -29.36 1.69
C VAL A 468 -0.35 -28.40 2.88
N ASP A 469 -1.45 -27.67 3.07
CA ASP A 469 -1.55 -26.62 4.08
C ASP A 469 -1.43 -27.18 5.50
N GLU A 470 -2.07 -28.32 5.79
CA GLU A 470 -1.95 -28.95 7.11
C GLU A 470 -0.53 -29.48 7.34
N LYS A 471 0.04 -30.13 6.32
CA LYS A 471 1.32 -30.83 6.40
C LYS A 471 2.50 -29.88 6.63
N ILE A 472 2.49 -28.70 6.04
CA ILE A 472 3.57 -27.73 6.18
C ILE A 472 3.70 -27.22 7.62
N HIS A 473 2.61 -27.06 8.36
CA HIS A 473 2.68 -26.58 9.75
C HIS A 473 3.46 -27.50 10.71
N HIS A 474 3.71 -28.77 10.35
CA HIS A 474 4.54 -29.67 11.15
C HIS A 474 5.99 -29.19 11.29
N TYR A 475 6.56 -28.58 10.25
CA TYR A 475 7.94 -28.09 10.33
C TYR A 475 8.05 -26.91 11.29
N ILE A 476 7.09 -25.97 11.26
CA ILE A 476 7.01 -24.84 12.20
C ILE A 476 6.93 -25.36 13.65
N ARG A 477 6.07 -26.36 13.90
CA ARG A 477 5.96 -27.00 15.23
C ARG A 477 7.25 -27.68 15.68
N ARG A 478 8.05 -28.20 14.74
CA ARG A 478 9.35 -28.79 15.04
C ARG A 478 10.39 -27.71 15.34
N MET A 479 10.33 -26.55 14.67
CA MET A 479 11.22 -25.42 14.93
C MET A 479 10.90 -24.70 16.24
N SER A 480 9.62 -24.58 16.61
CA SER A 480 9.21 -23.89 17.85
C SER A 480 9.65 -24.55 19.15
N ARG A 481 10.17 -25.78 19.09
CA ARG A 481 10.74 -26.48 20.26
C ARG A 481 11.94 -25.74 20.85
N VAL A 482 12.75 -25.11 20.01
CA VAL A 482 13.94 -24.35 20.46
C VAL A 482 13.52 -23.18 21.32
N VAL A 483 12.50 -22.44 20.85
CA VAL A 483 11.87 -21.32 21.57
C VAL A 483 11.24 -21.80 22.89
N GLY A 484 10.55 -22.95 22.87
CA GLY A 484 9.94 -23.57 24.05
C GLY A 484 10.95 -23.93 25.15
N ARG A 485 12.15 -24.40 24.79
CA ARG A 485 13.20 -24.74 25.76
C ARG A 485 13.87 -23.52 26.37
N HIS A 486 14.09 -22.47 25.59
CA HIS A 486 14.70 -21.21 26.06
C HIS A 486 13.68 -20.26 26.70
N TYR A 487 12.62 -20.80 27.31
CA TYR A 487 11.48 -19.99 27.78
C TYR A 487 11.86 -18.96 28.85
N LYS A 488 12.90 -19.24 29.64
CA LYS A 488 13.39 -18.33 30.68
C LYS A 488 14.06 -17.09 30.10
N GLU A 489 14.74 -17.25 28.97
CA GLU A 489 15.43 -16.18 28.24
C GLU A 489 14.48 -15.43 27.32
N SER A 490 13.52 -16.14 26.70
CA SER A 490 12.48 -15.54 25.87
C SER A 490 11.43 -14.74 26.66
N GLY A 491 11.45 -14.82 27.99
CA GLY A 491 10.50 -14.17 28.90
C GLY A 491 10.46 -12.64 28.87
N GLN A 492 11.33 -11.95 28.12
CA GLN A 492 11.32 -10.48 28.00
C GLN A 492 11.42 -9.95 26.57
N LEU A 493 11.64 -10.80 25.56
CA LEU A 493 11.85 -10.31 24.20
C LEU A 493 10.49 -10.16 23.47
N SER A 494 10.13 -8.93 23.13
CA SER A 494 8.98 -8.63 22.27
C SER A 494 9.35 -8.76 20.80
N TRP A 495 8.52 -9.45 20.03
CA TRP A 495 8.64 -9.53 18.57
C TRP A 495 7.71 -8.55 17.89
N TRP A 496 8.22 -7.85 16.88
CA TRP A 496 7.50 -6.85 16.12
C TRP A 496 7.43 -7.23 14.65
N THR A 497 6.29 -6.99 14.03
CA THR A 497 6.11 -7.16 12.58
C THR A 497 6.37 -5.86 11.83
N GLY A 498 6.67 -6.00 10.53
CA GLY A 498 6.49 -4.91 9.59
C GLY A 498 5.02 -4.45 9.49
N VAL A 499 4.77 -3.55 8.54
CA VAL A 499 3.41 -3.07 8.25
C VAL A 499 2.59 -4.15 7.55
N TYR A 500 1.38 -4.42 8.05
CA TYR A 500 0.43 -5.25 7.33
C TYR A 500 -1.01 -4.77 7.53
N ARG A 501 -1.92 -5.30 6.72
CA ARG A 501 -3.36 -5.01 6.77
C ARG A 501 -4.06 -6.05 7.61
N GLU A 502 -4.73 -5.60 8.67
CA GLU A 502 -5.48 -6.50 9.55
C GLU A 502 -6.83 -6.88 8.92
N ARG A 503 -7.08 -8.20 8.79
CA ARG A 503 -8.32 -8.75 8.20
C ARG A 503 -9.56 -8.24 8.95
N LEU A 504 -9.50 -8.14 10.27
CA LEU A 504 -10.65 -7.69 11.09
C LEU A 504 -11.18 -6.29 10.73
N TYR A 505 -10.38 -5.43 10.09
CA TYR A 505 -10.81 -4.11 9.65
C TYR A 505 -11.38 -4.08 8.22
N LEU A 506 -11.32 -5.18 7.48
CA LEU A 506 -11.78 -5.21 6.09
C LEU A 506 -13.30 -4.99 5.98
N PRO A 507 -13.76 -4.09 5.09
CA PRO A 507 -15.17 -3.94 4.82
C PRO A 507 -15.71 -5.19 4.11
N ARG A 508 -16.97 -5.55 4.36
CA ARG A 508 -17.63 -6.66 3.64
C ARG A 508 -17.68 -6.39 2.13
N PRO A 509 -17.44 -7.40 1.26
CA PRO A 509 -17.49 -7.25 -0.20
C PRO A 509 -18.81 -6.65 -0.70
N GLU A 510 -19.93 -7.04 -0.10
CA GLU A 510 -21.30 -6.55 -0.40
C GLU A 510 -21.43 -5.02 -0.36
N ILE A 511 -20.58 -4.31 0.40
CA ILE A 511 -20.61 -2.85 0.49
C ILE A 511 -20.18 -2.19 -0.84
N PHE A 512 -19.49 -2.91 -1.72
CA PHE A 512 -19.14 -2.44 -3.06
C PHE A 512 -20.13 -2.90 -4.14
N ALA A 513 -20.99 -3.89 -3.85
CA ALA A 513 -21.82 -4.56 -4.84
C ALA A 513 -23.23 -4.87 -4.31
N GLU A 514 -24.08 -3.84 -4.17
CA GLU A 514 -25.53 -4.03 -4.23
C GLU A 514 -26.12 -2.94 -5.13
N PRO A 515 -26.69 -3.28 -6.31
CA PRO A 515 -27.76 -2.49 -6.88
C PRO A 515 -28.95 -2.58 -5.92
N VAL A 516 -29.45 -1.45 -5.43
CA VAL A 516 -30.66 -1.43 -4.60
C VAL A 516 -31.80 -2.08 -5.39
N PRO A 517 -32.56 -3.03 -4.83
CA PRO A 517 -33.75 -3.54 -5.50
C PRO A 517 -34.75 -2.41 -5.68
N ILE A 518 -35.15 -2.19 -6.93
CA ILE A 518 -36.16 -1.21 -7.35
C ILE A 518 -37.45 -1.54 -6.58
N THR A 519 -37.71 -0.80 -5.51
CA THR A 519 -38.98 -0.81 -4.82
C THR A 519 -39.42 0.64 -4.70
N ASN A 520 -40.69 0.92 -5.03
CA ASN A 520 -41.33 2.24 -5.06
C ASN A 520 -41.30 2.94 -3.68
N GLN A 521 -40.13 3.37 -3.22
CA GLN A 521 -39.96 4.15 -2.01
C GLN A 521 -39.86 5.63 -2.36
N SER A 522 -40.46 6.47 -1.53
CA SER A 522 -40.59 7.91 -1.80
C SER A 522 -39.24 8.63 -1.89
N PHE A 523 -39.17 9.67 -2.72
CA PHE A 523 -38.02 10.52 -3.02
C PHE A 523 -37.20 10.97 -1.78
N ALA A 524 -37.86 11.31 -0.67
CA ALA A 524 -37.19 11.69 0.58
C ALA A 524 -36.39 10.53 1.21
N VAL A 525 -36.84 9.29 1.01
CA VAL A 525 -36.13 8.09 1.47
C VAL A 525 -34.89 7.86 0.59
N MET A 526 -34.98 8.06 -0.72
CA MET A 526 -33.85 7.91 -1.65
C MET A 526 -32.74 8.94 -1.40
N ASN A 527 -33.04 10.23 -1.21
CA ASN A 527 -32.01 11.23 -0.86
C ASN A 527 -31.34 10.94 0.50
N LYS A 528 -32.13 10.41 1.46
CA LYS A 528 -31.59 9.92 2.73
C LYS A 528 -30.74 8.66 2.54
N MET A 529 -31.05 7.80 1.57
CA MET A 529 -30.23 6.65 1.20
C MET A 529 -28.94 7.06 0.47
N ALA A 530 -28.97 8.02 -0.45
CA ALA A 530 -27.79 8.51 -1.17
C ALA A 530 -26.79 9.23 -0.25
N SER A 531 -27.29 10.10 0.64
CA SER A 531 -26.46 10.70 1.69
C SER A 531 -25.92 9.66 2.68
N ARG A 532 -26.74 8.67 3.09
CA ARG A 532 -26.26 7.50 3.85
C ARG A 532 -25.21 6.69 3.08
N ARG A 533 -25.32 6.57 1.76
CA ARG A 533 -24.34 5.88 0.89
C ARG A 533 -23.02 6.65 0.86
N LYS A 534 -23.03 7.97 0.67
CA LYS A 534 -21.83 8.84 0.79
C LYS A 534 -21.17 8.67 2.16
N ILE A 535 -21.93 8.74 3.26
CA ILE A 535 -21.40 8.54 4.62
C ILE A 535 -20.85 7.11 4.80
N ARG A 536 -21.52 6.08 4.27
CA ARG A 536 -21.10 4.68 4.38
C ARG A 536 -19.81 4.41 3.59
N LEU A 537 -19.68 4.99 2.39
CA LEU A 537 -18.46 4.96 1.57
C LEU A 537 -17.30 5.67 2.28
N GLN A 538 -17.54 6.82 2.90
CA GLN A 538 -16.53 7.51 3.69
C GLN A 538 -16.07 6.72 4.92
N LYS A 539 -16.98 5.99 5.57
CA LYS A 539 -16.66 5.11 6.70
C LYS A 539 -15.88 3.87 6.24
N SER A 540 -16.17 3.29 5.07
CA SER A 540 -15.43 2.14 4.55
C SER A 540 -14.01 2.52 4.10
N GLU A 541 -13.81 3.73 3.57
CA GLU A 541 -12.50 4.25 3.15
C GLU A 541 -11.53 4.43 4.33
N ALA A 542 -12.03 4.84 5.51
CA ALA A 542 -11.19 4.95 6.70
C ALA A 542 -10.70 3.58 7.19
N ARG A 543 -11.56 2.55 7.11
CA ARG A 543 -11.20 1.18 7.49
C ARG A 543 -10.25 0.52 6.48
N SER A 544 -10.45 0.77 5.18
CA SER A 544 -9.59 0.17 4.15
C SER A 544 -8.13 0.63 4.27
N ARG A 545 -7.89 1.82 4.84
CA ARG A 545 -6.55 2.38 5.12
C ARG A 545 -5.99 2.04 6.51
N MET A 546 -6.59 1.11 7.25
CA MET A 546 -6.06 0.70 8.55
C MET A 546 -4.96 -0.36 8.41
N PHE A 547 -3.73 0.14 8.41
CA PHE A 547 -2.52 -0.65 8.55
C PHE A 547 -2.09 -0.74 10.01
N VAL A 548 -1.56 -1.89 10.39
CA VAL A 548 -1.10 -2.16 11.75
C VAL A 548 0.33 -2.68 11.73
N THR A 549 1.00 -2.49 12.86
CA THR A 549 2.13 -3.34 13.30
C THR A 549 1.68 -4.10 14.54
N THR A 550 2.26 -5.26 14.77
CA THR A 550 1.83 -6.14 15.86
C THR A 550 3.01 -6.51 16.73
N VAL A 551 2.83 -6.29 18.04
CA VAL A 551 3.75 -6.78 19.06
C VAL A 551 3.28 -8.14 19.54
N SER A 552 4.21 -9.07 19.71
CA SER A 552 3.91 -10.47 19.99
C SER A 552 4.91 -11.11 20.95
N TYR A 553 4.41 -12.07 21.71
CA TYR A 553 5.19 -12.89 22.64
C TYR A 553 4.82 -14.38 22.50
N PRO A 554 5.81 -15.29 22.47
CA PRO A 554 5.53 -16.72 22.54
C PRO A 554 4.94 -17.08 23.90
N VAL A 555 3.94 -17.96 23.92
CA VAL A 555 3.31 -18.50 25.13
C VAL A 555 3.83 -19.92 25.34
N ILE A 556 4.45 -20.16 26.49
CA ILE A 556 5.12 -21.43 26.77
C ILE A 556 4.61 -22.01 28.09
N VAL A 557 4.06 -23.22 28.03
CA VAL A 557 3.58 -23.96 29.20
C VAL A 557 4.39 -25.24 29.32
N ASN A 558 5.06 -25.44 30.46
CA ASN A 558 5.89 -26.62 30.71
C ASN A 558 6.88 -26.90 29.55
N GLU A 559 7.68 -25.90 29.19
CA GLU A 559 8.68 -25.96 28.09
C GLU A 559 8.10 -26.26 26.70
N THR A 560 6.77 -26.24 26.57
CA THR A 560 6.06 -26.51 25.33
C THR A 560 5.46 -25.21 24.81
N PHE A 561 5.79 -24.88 23.56
CA PHE A 561 5.17 -23.76 22.85
C PHE A 561 3.67 -24.01 22.62
N MET A 562 2.83 -23.11 23.11
CA MET A 562 1.35 -23.16 23.07
C MET A 562 0.73 -22.09 22.17
N GLY A 563 1.53 -21.32 21.43
CA GLY A 563 1.04 -20.24 20.58
C GLY A 563 1.64 -18.88 20.91
N VAL A 564 0.99 -17.82 20.43
CA VAL A 564 1.51 -16.45 20.48
C VAL A 564 0.42 -15.49 20.95
N ALA A 565 0.72 -14.71 21.99
CA ALA A 565 -0.12 -13.61 22.46
C ALA A 565 0.36 -12.30 21.83
N ALA A 566 -0.56 -11.49 21.31
CA ALA A 566 -0.22 -10.31 20.53
C ALA A 566 -1.20 -9.15 20.70
N VAL A 567 -0.75 -7.95 20.35
CA VAL A 567 -1.56 -6.72 20.34
C VAL A 567 -1.31 -5.95 19.05
N ASN A 568 -2.39 -5.64 18.34
CA ASN A 568 -2.33 -4.81 17.14
C ASN A 568 -2.15 -3.35 17.51
N ILE A 569 -1.41 -2.62 16.67
CA ILE A 569 -1.13 -1.19 16.85
C ILE A 569 -1.38 -0.46 15.52
N PRO A 570 -2.46 0.34 15.41
CA PRO A 570 -2.73 1.10 14.20
C PRO A 570 -1.63 2.11 13.91
N LEU A 571 -1.07 2.07 12.69
CA LEU A 571 0.02 2.97 12.31
C LEU A 571 -0.41 4.43 12.21
N THR A 572 -1.70 4.68 11.96
CA THR A 572 -2.30 6.01 12.03
C THR A 572 -2.15 6.64 13.41
N GLU A 573 -2.30 5.85 14.48
CA GLU A 573 -2.14 6.32 15.85
C GLU A 573 -0.67 6.56 16.19
N VAL A 574 0.24 5.67 15.76
CA VAL A 574 1.69 5.80 15.93
C VAL A 574 2.20 7.05 15.21
N ALA A 575 1.83 7.23 13.94
CA ALA A 575 2.21 8.41 13.15
C ALA A 575 1.70 9.71 13.79
N GLN A 576 0.51 9.71 14.40
CA GLN A 576 0.03 10.89 15.12
C GLN A 576 0.82 11.17 16.41
N LYS A 577 1.50 10.18 17.02
CA LYS A 577 2.35 10.40 18.22
C LYS A 577 3.64 11.15 17.92
N SER A 578 4.10 11.17 16.66
CA SER A 578 5.20 12.04 16.24
C SER A 578 4.81 13.53 16.15
N HIS A 579 3.51 13.85 16.25
CA HIS A 579 2.96 15.20 16.15
C HIS A 579 3.35 15.90 14.84
N PRO A 580 2.87 15.42 13.67
CA PRO A 580 3.18 16.03 12.38
C PRO A 580 2.77 17.49 12.28
N ALA A 581 1.80 17.95 13.09
CA ALA A 581 1.43 19.36 13.16
C ALA A 581 2.51 20.26 13.79
N ASN A 582 3.56 19.71 14.43
CA ASN A 582 4.64 20.48 15.06
C ASN A 582 5.80 20.83 14.11
N ILE A 583 5.81 20.28 12.89
CA ILE A 583 6.83 20.53 11.87
C ILE A 583 6.21 21.33 10.72
N GLY A 584 7.05 21.84 9.82
CA GLY A 584 6.57 22.51 8.62
C GLY A 584 5.80 21.57 7.68
N SER A 585 4.98 22.15 6.80
CA SER A 585 4.02 21.40 5.98
C SER A 585 4.62 20.66 4.77
N LYS A 586 5.88 20.93 4.43
CA LYS A 586 6.63 20.18 3.40
C LYS A 586 7.43 19.02 4.00
N SER A 587 7.84 19.18 5.26
CA SER A 587 8.56 18.21 6.06
C SER A 587 7.63 17.10 6.53
N TYR A 588 8.20 15.94 6.84
CA TYR A 588 7.42 14.80 7.32
C TYR A 588 8.27 13.87 8.17
N PHE A 589 7.56 13.19 9.08
CA PHE A 589 8.10 12.01 9.73
C PHE A 589 7.92 10.79 8.82
N PHE A 590 8.87 9.88 8.91
CA PHE A 590 8.76 8.54 8.35
C PHE A 590 9.22 7.52 9.39
N MET A 591 8.80 6.27 9.22
CA MET A 591 9.16 5.20 10.14
C MET A 591 9.56 3.97 9.35
N LEU A 592 10.65 3.34 9.73
CA LEU A 592 11.15 2.09 9.16
C LEU A 592 11.04 0.97 10.19
N ASP A 593 10.77 -0.24 9.73
CA ASP A 593 10.83 -1.44 10.55
C ASP A 593 12.28 -1.91 10.78
N GLN A 594 12.43 -3.02 11.49
CA GLN A 594 13.73 -3.64 11.79
C GLN A 594 14.52 -4.11 10.54
N ASN A 595 13.85 -4.26 9.39
CA ASN A 595 14.44 -4.65 8.11
C ASN A 595 14.75 -3.43 7.21
N GLY A 596 14.44 -2.21 7.68
CA GLY A 596 14.59 -0.98 6.91
C GLY A 596 13.52 -0.80 5.83
N PHE A 597 12.36 -1.46 5.96
CA PHE A 597 11.18 -1.23 5.13
C PHE A 597 10.31 -0.12 5.72
N VAL A 598 9.68 0.66 4.85
CA VAL A 598 8.85 1.79 5.25
C VAL A 598 7.53 1.31 5.85
N MET A 599 7.31 1.67 7.12
CA MET A 599 6.03 1.49 7.81
C MET A 599 5.09 2.67 7.56
N THR A 600 5.61 3.90 7.62
CA THR A 600 4.81 5.11 7.41
C THR A 600 5.61 6.13 6.62
N HIS A 601 5.05 6.64 5.52
CA HIS A 601 5.64 7.71 4.71
C HIS A 601 4.56 8.38 3.83
N PRO A 602 4.61 9.70 3.57
CA PRO A 602 3.59 10.38 2.76
C PRO A 602 3.46 9.88 1.32
N GLN A 603 4.56 9.38 0.72
CA GLN A 603 4.56 8.81 -0.63
C GLN A 603 4.20 7.31 -0.69
N LEU A 604 4.06 6.64 0.46
CA LEU A 604 3.65 5.24 0.49
C LEU A 604 2.18 5.15 0.09
N ARG A 605 1.88 4.39 -0.98
CA ARG A 605 0.52 4.21 -1.51
C ARG A 605 0.17 2.74 -1.58
N PRO A 606 -0.24 2.15 -0.43
CA PRO A 606 -0.56 0.73 -0.37
C PRO A 606 -1.79 0.34 -1.20
N ILE A 607 -2.65 1.30 -1.52
CA ILE A 607 -3.90 1.10 -2.26
C ILE A 607 -3.76 1.82 -3.59
N ASP A 608 -4.06 1.12 -4.68
CA ASP A 608 -4.13 1.71 -6.00
C ASP A 608 -5.28 2.72 -6.06
N PRO A 609 -5.03 3.98 -6.46
CA PRO A 609 -6.04 5.03 -6.39
C PRO A 609 -7.20 4.83 -7.37
N PHE A 610 -7.01 4.09 -8.46
CA PHE A 610 -8.02 3.87 -9.50
C PHE A 610 -8.84 2.61 -9.22
N THR A 611 -8.17 1.48 -9.04
CA THR A 611 -8.80 0.17 -8.85
C THR A 611 -9.25 -0.08 -7.42
N LYS A 612 -8.71 0.70 -6.44
CA LYS A 612 -8.91 0.51 -5.00
C LYS A 612 -8.44 -0.84 -4.46
N TYR A 613 -7.74 -1.65 -5.27
CA TYR A 613 -7.06 -2.86 -4.82
C TYR A 613 -5.77 -2.50 -4.09
N HIS A 614 -5.36 -3.39 -3.19
CA HIS A 614 -4.08 -3.26 -2.51
C HIS A 614 -2.97 -3.60 -3.50
N LYS A 615 -1.85 -2.89 -3.40
CA LYS A 615 -0.62 -3.26 -4.08
C LYS A 615 0.03 -4.38 -3.28
N GLN A 616 0.59 -5.39 -3.93
CA GLN A 616 1.09 -6.59 -3.24
C GLN A 616 2.44 -6.37 -2.51
N ASN A 617 3.20 -5.33 -2.89
CA ASN A 617 4.53 -5.01 -2.36
C ASN A 617 4.55 -3.79 -1.43
N TYR A 618 3.40 -3.38 -0.88
CA TYR A 618 3.36 -2.18 -0.04
C TYR A 618 4.19 -2.32 1.26
N ASN A 619 4.35 -3.55 1.76
CA ASN A 619 4.98 -3.86 3.04
C ASN A 619 6.50 -4.12 2.94
N ASN A 620 7.08 -4.06 1.74
CA ASN A 620 8.50 -4.29 1.52
C ASN A 620 9.16 -3.17 0.68
N MET A 621 8.65 -1.94 0.78
CA MET A 621 9.24 -0.77 0.12
C MET A 621 10.37 -0.15 0.93
N ASP A 622 11.47 0.15 0.24
CA ASP A 622 12.58 0.94 0.78
C ASP A 622 12.27 2.44 0.72
N LEU A 623 12.80 3.21 1.67
CA LEU A 623 12.74 4.67 1.64
C LEU A 623 13.32 5.22 0.34
N LEU A 624 14.44 4.68 -0.14
CA LEU A 624 15.11 5.18 -1.34
C LEU A 624 14.46 4.71 -2.65
N GLU A 625 13.62 3.68 -2.59
CA GLU A 625 12.72 3.30 -3.69
C GLU A 625 11.49 4.22 -3.74
N LEU A 626 11.01 4.67 -2.57
CA LEU A 626 9.88 5.59 -2.42
C LEU A 626 10.22 7.03 -2.77
N GLU A 627 11.39 7.51 -2.34
CA GLU A 627 11.89 8.85 -2.62
C GLU A 627 12.73 8.85 -3.90
N VAL A 628 12.06 9.16 -5.00
CA VAL A 628 12.69 9.25 -6.32
C VAL A 628 13.66 10.44 -6.34
N GLY A 629 14.88 10.23 -6.85
CA GLY A 629 15.87 11.31 -6.96
C GLY A 629 15.60 12.20 -8.19
N GLN A 630 15.90 13.50 -8.11
CA GLN A 630 15.81 14.42 -9.26
C GLN A 630 16.93 14.19 -10.28
N ASN A 631 18.16 14.38 -9.80
CA ASN A 631 19.49 14.18 -10.38
C ASN A 631 20.39 14.04 -9.15
N GLN A 632 21.21 12.99 -9.05
CA GLN A 632 21.71 12.57 -7.75
C GLN A 632 22.91 13.39 -7.29
N ASN A 633 22.64 14.33 -6.39
CA ASN A 633 23.63 15.08 -5.64
C ASN A 633 23.34 14.88 -4.15
N VAL A 634 24.33 14.46 -3.36
CA VAL A 634 24.29 14.60 -1.89
C VAL A 634 25.11 15.80 -1.49
N ARG A 635 24.59 16.54 -0.51
CA ARG A 635 25.32 17.63 0.14
C ARG A 635 25.40 17.34 1.63
N SER A 636 26.61 17.24 2.18
CA SER A 636 26.78 17.26 3.64
C SER A 636 26.37 18.64 4.16
N SER A 637 25.52 18.68 5.20
CA SER A 637 25.03 19.95 5.75
C SER A 637 26.13 20.80 6.40
N GLN A 638 27.24 20.18 6.82
CA GLN A 638 28.27 20.86 7.63
C GLN A 638 29.22 21.73 6.80
N LYS A 639 29.26 21.58 5.48
CA LYS A 639 30.07 22.43 4.58
C LYS A 639 29.23 22.88 3.38
N SER A 640 28.50 23.99 3.54
CA SER A 640 27.66 24.59 2.50
C SER A 640 28.39 24.97 1.19
N GLN A 641 29.73 24.96 1.18
CA GLN A 641 30.58 25.21 0.00
C GLN A 641 31.40 23.99 -0.47
N ALA A 642 31.49 22.93 0.34
CA ALA A 642 32.10 21.68 -0.08
C ALA A 642 30.97 20.66 -0.21
N VAL A 643 30.41 20.55 -1.41
CA VAL A 643 29.70 19.33 -1.81
C VAL A 643 30.67 18.19 -1.48
N SER A 644 30.26 17.22 -0.66
CA SER A 644 31.07 16.01 -0.48
C SER A 644 31.40 15.46 -1.85
N ASP A 645 32.63 14.98 -2.07
CA ASP A 645 33.28 14.76 -3.38
C ASP A 645 32.54 13.88 -4.42
N LEU A 646 31.30 13.45 -4.17
CA LEU A 646 30.40 12.84 -5.15
C LEU A 646 29.37 13.86 -5.66
N VAL A 647 29.74 14.59 -6.72
CA VAL A 647 28.78 15.11 -7.69
C VAL A 647 28.72 14.06 -8.79
N CYS A 648 27.62 13.31 -8.88
CA CYS A 648 27.46 12.36 -9.97
C CYS A 648 27.13 13.17 -11.24
N GLU A 649 28.14 13.47 -12.05
CA GLU A 649 27.96 14.05 -13.38
C GLU A 649 27.69 12.93 -14.40
N SER A 650 26.89 13.21 -15.43
CA SER A 650 26.48 12.21 -16.42
C SER A 650 27.68 11.55 -17.12
N GLY A 651 27.79 10.23 -17.03
CA GLY A 651 28.90 9.42 -17.58
C GLY A 651 28.71 7.93 -17.30
N ALA A 652 29.67 7.09 -17.72
CA ALA A 652 29.58 5.62 -17.59
C ALA A 652 29.44 5.15 -16.12
N ASN A 653 30.01 5.89 -15.17
CA ASN A 653 30.02 5.54 -13.74
C ASN A 653 28.92 6.28 -12.94
N TYR A 654 28.00 6.98 -13.62
CA TYR A 654 26.96 7.76 -12.93
C TYR A 654 26.08 6.85 -12.07
N ALA A 655 25.64 5.70 -12.59
CA ALA A 655 24.79 4.77 -11.86
C ALA A 655 25.47 4.19 -10.60
N GLU A 656 26.76 3.91 -10.67
CA GLU A 656 27.55 3.38 -9.55
C GLU A 656 27.73 4.44 -8.44
N CYS A 657 28.09 5.67 -8.82
CA CYS A 657 28.19 6.83 -7.92
C CYS A 657 26.87 7.10 -7.17
N VAL A 658 25.77 7.04 -7.93
CA VAL A 658 24.40 7.15 -7.46
C VAL A 658 24.06 6.13 -6.37
N ASP A 659 24.47 4.89 -6.59
CA ASP A 659 24.14 3.78 -5.73
C ASP A 659 24.92 3.88 -4.41
N ASP A 660 26.21 4.19 -4.46
CA ASP A 660 27.05 4.45 -3.28
C ASP A 660 26.49 5.58 -2.39
N LEU A 661 26.02 6.64 -3.03
CA LEU A 661 25.38 7.79 -2.39
C LEU A 661 24.14 7.37 -1.60
N ARG A 662 23.27 6.58 -2.26
CA ARG A 662 22.04 6.04 -1.70
C ARG A 662 22.36 5.10 -0.53
N LYS A 663 23.35 4.23 -0.67
CA LYS A 663 23.82 3.33 0.38
C LYS A 663 24.28 4.08 1.62
N ALA A 664 25.05 5.16 1.45
CA ALA A 664 25.53 5.97 2.57
C ALA A 664 24.37 6.57 3.38
N VAL A 665 23.36 7.15 2.71
CA VAL A 665 22.18 7.72 3.38
C VAL A 665 21.34 6.62 4.05
N ARG A 666 21.09 5.51 3.36
CA ARG A 666 20.34 4.37 3.93
C ARG A 666 21.03 3.84 5.18
N LYS A 667 22.36 3.68 5.14
CA LYS A 667 23.16 3.24 6.28
C LYS A 667 23.06 4.23 7.45
N MET A 668 23.24 5.53 7.19
CA MET A 668 23.08 6.59 8.19
C MET A 668 21.72 6.50 8.90
N ILE A 669 20.63 6.33 8.14
CA ILE A 669 19.27 6.24 8.68
C ILE A 669 19.08 4.96 9.49
N ILE A 670 19.47 3.80 8.95
CA ILE A 670 19.32 2.50 9.63
C ILE A 670 20.13 2.47 10.93
N ASP A 671 21.36 2.97 10.91
CA ASP A 671 22.25 3.02 12.07
C ASP A 671 21.84 4.13 13.06
N CYS A 672 20.93 5.03 12.67
CA CYS A 672 20.50 6.20 13.43
C CYS A 672 21.66 7.14 13.76
N ASP A 673 22.64 7.25 12.87
CA ASP A 673 23.80 8.11 13.07
C ASP A 673 23.51 9.52 12.56
N ASN A 674 23.41 10.48 13.48
CA ASN A 674 23.19 11.89 13.15
C ASN A 674 24.50 12.71 13.14
N SER A 675 25.68 12.07 13.13
CA SER A 675 26.99 12.74 13.17
C SER A 675 27.24 13.60 11.92
N ASP A 676 27.00 13.03 10.73
CA ASP A 676 27.05 13.73 9.44
C ASP A 676 25.71 13.59 8.70
N VAL A 677 24.81 14.54 8.95
CA VAL A 677 23.47 14.56 8.34
C VAL A 677 23.55 14.93 6.86
N GLN A 678 22.89 14.10 6.06
CA GLN A 678 22.90 14.18 4.61
C GLN A 678 21.69 14.95 4.06
N GLN A 679 21.90 15.66 2.95
CA GLN A 679 20.85 16.28 2.16
C GLN A 679 20.66 15.52 0.84
N LEU A 680 19.40 15.25 0.48
CA LEU A 680 19.03 14.66 -0.81
C LEU A 680 18.05 15.57 -1.57
N ASP A 681 18.27 15.65 -2.89
CA ASP A 681 17.35 16.25 -3.84
C ASP A 681 16.38 15.18 -4.37
N VAL A 682 15.13 15.23 -3.92
CA VAL A 682 14.08 14.25 -4.20
C VAL A 682 12.94 14.86 -5.03
N LEU A 683 12.17 14.01 -5.69
CA LEU A 683 10.94 14.32 -6.39
C LEU A 683 9.76 13.90 -5.52
N TYR A 684 8.92 14.86 -5.12
CA TYR A 684 7.70 14.61 -4.35
C TYR A 684 6.49 14.57 -5.28
N ALA A 685 5.85 13.41 -5.40
CA ALA A 685 4.67 13.25 -6.25
C ALA A 685 3.35 13.45 -5.46
N THR A 686 2.28 13.83 -6.16
CA THR A 686 0.91 13.79 -5.63
C THR A 686 0.38 12.36 -5.56
N GLU A 687 -0.68 12.12 -4.76
CA GLU A 687 -1.26 10.77 -4.56
C GLU A 687 -1.62 10.09 -5.89
N LEU A 688 -2.10 10.86 -6.88
CA LEU A 688 -2.55 10.38 -8.20
C LEU A 688 -1.44 10.30 -9.27
N LEU A 689 -0.18 10.68 -8.98
CA LEU A 689 0.90 10.80 -9.98
C LEU A 689 0.59 11.73 -11.15
N ASP A 690 -0.24 12.74 -10.95
CA ASP A 690 -0.50 13.78 -11.96
C ASP A 690 0.56 14.90 -11.90
N ARG A 691 1.21 15.11 -10.75
CA ARG A 691 2.13 16.23 -10.51
C ARG A 691 3.33 15.80 -9.67
N VAL A 692 4.50 16.36 -9.95
CA VAL A 692 5.78 16.04 -9.28
C VAL A 692 6.58 17.30 -8.99
N TYR A 693 6.92 17.52 -7.73
CA TYR A 693 7.62 18.71 -7.26
C TYR A 693 9.06 18.40 -6.87
N PRO A 694 10.05 19.20 -7.33
CA PRO A 694 11.40 19.12 -6.81
C PRO A 694 11.44 19.60 -5.35
N GLN A 695 12.12 18.85 -4.48
CA GLN A 695 12.27 19.16 -3.06
C GLN A 695 13.67 18.73 -2.57
N THR A 696 14.32 19.56 -1.76
CA THR A 696 15.57 19.19 -1.06
C THR A 696 15.24 18.91 0.40
N ASN A 697 15.63 17.74 0.89
CA ASN A 697 15.40 17.29 2.26
C ASN A 697 16.72 17.08 3.01
N THR A 698 16.76 17.45 4.28
CA THR A 698 17.81 17.04 5.22
C THR A 698 17.25 15.94 6.14
N TYR A 699 17.97 14.83 6.28
CA TYR A 699 17.48 13.64 6.99
C TYR A 699 18.08 13.55 8.38
N TYR A 700 17.23 13.22 9.34
CA TYR A 700 17.59 12.90 10.72
C TYR A 700 16.91 11.58 11.10
N ALA A 701 17.56 10.74 11.91
CA ALA A 701 17.02 9.45 12.31
C ALA A 701 17.29 9.16 13.80
N GLU A 702 16.31 8.59 14.48
CA GLU A 702 16.42 8.13 15.87
C GLU A 702 15.91 6.69 15.97
N CYS A 703 16.67 5.86 16.67
CA CYS A 703 16.29 4.47 16.90
C CYS A 703 15.23 4.40 18.00
N ILE A 704 14.15 3.67 17.76
CA ILE A 704 13.12 3.37 18.74
C ILE A 704 13.53 2.09 19.47
N ASN A 705 13.90 2.22 20.73
CA ASN A 705 14.35 1.09 21.54
C ASN A 705 13.20 0.08 21.76
N HIS A 706 13.56 -1.18 22.02
CA HIS A 706 12.65 -2.33 22.24
C HIS A 706 11.88 -2.82 21.01
N ALA A 707 11.58 -1.94 20.05
CA ALA A 707 10.91 -2.32 18.79
C ALA A 707 11.88 -2.45 17.60
N ASN A 708 13.11 -1.95 17.74
CA ASN A 708 14.11 -1.86 16.66
C ASN A 708 13.61 -1.12 15.41
N PHE A 709 12.65 -0.22 15.58
CA PHE A 709 12.20 0.66 14.51
C PHE A 709 13.12 1.88 14.39
N VAL A 710 13.08 2.52 13.24
CA VAL A 710 13.75 3.82 13.02
C VAL A 710 12.68 4.87 12.82
N LEU A 711 12.71 5.93 13.62
CA LEU A 711 11.93 7.13 13.38
C LEU A 711 12.81 8.14 12.64
N GLY A 712 12.41 8.50 11.43
CA GLY A 712 13.08 9.52 10.63
C GLY A 712 12.29 10.82 10.55
N LEU A 713 13.01 11.93 10.37
CA LEU A 713 12.46 13.25 10.06
C LEU A 713 13.17 13.80 8.83
N ALA A 714 12.42 13.97 7.75
CA ALA A 714 12.88 14.65 6.55
C ALA A 714 12.45 16.12 6.62
N VAL A 715 13.42 17.01 6.82
CA VAL A 715 13.18 18.46 6.90
C VAL A 715 13.40 19.07 5.53
N ALA A 716 12.32 19.56 4.93
CA ALA A 716 12.39 20.24 3.65
C ALA A 716 13.11 21.59 3.80
N LYS A 717 13.88 21.99 2.79
CA LYS A 717 14.59 23.28 2.79
C LYS A 717 13.65 24.45 3.09
N GLY A 718 13.98 25.21 4.13
CA GLY A 718 13.24 26.38 4.61
C GLY A 718 11.93 26.07 5.35
N ASP A 719 11.74 24.84 5.78
CA ASP A 719 10.55 24.35 6.49
C ASP A 719 10.87 23.96 7.95
N ASP A 720 12.00 24.45 8.44
CA ASP A 720 12.53 24.37 9.80
C ASP A 720 11.95 25.46 10.73
N TYR A 721 10.92 26.16 10.28
CA TYR A 721 10.20 27.18 11.02
C TYR A 721 8.77 26.73 11.31
N ARG A 722 8.30 27.00 12.52
CA ARG A 722 6.94 26.69 12.95
C ARG A 722 6.34 27.83 13.75
N VAL A 723 5.03 27.74 13.90
CA VAL A 723 4.23 28.63 14.71
C VAL A 723 4.14 28.06 16.12
N VAL A 724 4.51 28.85 17.13
CA VAL A 724 4.34 28.49 18.54
C VAL A 724 3.53 29.55 19.29
N LYS A 725 2.76 29.09 20.27
CA LYS A 725 2.00 29.96 21.18
C LYS A 725 2.94 30.82 22.02
N LYS A 726 2.60 32.11 22.15
CA LYS A 726 3.34 33.05 23.04
C LYS A 726 3.24 32.68 24.51
N GLN A 727 2.12 32.07 24.92
CA GLN A 727 1.90 31.63 26.29
C GLN A 727 2.32 30.16 26.47
N LYS A 728 3.17 29.88 27.47
CA LYS A 728 3.64 28.51 27.76
C LYS A 728 2.50 27.53 28.06
N LYS A 729 1.48 27.95 28.81
CA LYS A 729 0.30 27.13 29.13
C LYS A 729 -0.92 27.72 28.42
N TYR A 730 -1.74 26.86 27.84
CA TYR A 730 -3.03 27.25 27.29
C TYR A 730 -4.05 27.39 28.42
N ASP A 731 -4.79 28.48 28.44
CA ASP A 731 -5.89 28.70 29.38
C ASP A 731 -7.21 28.20 28.76
N PHE A 732 -7.67 27.02 29.20
CA PHE A 732 -8.90 26.42 28.70
C PHE A 732 -10.16 27.20 29.11
N GLY A 733 -10.11 28.01 30.19
CA GLY A 733 -11.24 28.85 30.59
C GLY A 733 -11.52 30.02 29.64
N ARG A 734 -10.58 30.32 28.74
CA ARG A 734 -10.74 31.36 27.70
C ARG A 734 -11.54 30.89 26.49
N VAL A 735 -11.73 29.58 26.33
CA VAL A 735 -12.44 29.01 25.18
C VAL A 735 -13.85 29.60 25.11
N LYS A 736 -14.21 30.21 23.99
CA LYS A 736 -15.54 30.76 23.76
C LYS A 736 -16.30 29.91 22.75
N MET A 737 -17.55 29.58 23.06
CA MET A 737 -18.39 28.83 22.12
C MET A 737 -18.71 29.61 20.85
N ASP A 738 -18.70 30.93 20.92
CA ASP A 738 -18.89 31.80 19.74
C ASP A 738 -17.87 31.51 18.64
N TRP A 739 -16.69 30.97 18.96
CA TRP A 739 -15.70 30.56 17.96
C TRP A 739 -16.19 29.40 17.09
N MET A 740 -17.13 28.58 17.56
CA MET A 740 -17.67 27.41 16.85
C MET A 740 -19.12 27.62 16.38
N GLY A 741 -19.77 28.72 16.77
CA GLY A 741 -21.21 28.92 16.60
C GLY A 741 -21.71 28.94 15.15
N ASP A 742 -20.87 29.31 14.20
CA ASP A 742 -21.22 29.41 12.77
C ASP A 742 -21.37 28.06 12.04
N LYS A 743 -20.91 26.94 12.64
CA LYS A 743 -20.88 25.58 12.07
C LYS A 743 -20.20 25.43 10.69
N ARG A 744 -19.54 26.49 10.20
CA ARG A 744 -18.86 26.59 8.90
C ARG A 744 -17.37 26.26 9.03
N TRP A 745 -17.12 25.17 9.75
CA TRP A 745 -15.79 24.63 9.96
C TRP A 745 -15.82 23.10 9.93
N ARG A 746 -14.71 22.48 9.56
CA ARG A 746 -14.53 21.03 9.47
C ARG A 746 -13.21 20.61 10.10
N LEU A 747 -13.19 19.40 10.64
CA LEU A 747 -11.99 18.78 11.19
C LEU A 747 -11.48 17.64 10.30
N HIS A 748 -10.17 17.43 10.37
CA HIS A 748 -9.53 16.31 9.71
C HIS A 748 -10.20 14.95 10.01
N PRO A 749 -10.69 14.21 9.00
CA PRO A 749 -11.52 13.03 9.19
C PRO A 749 -10.76 11.83 9.75
N HIS A 750 -9.42 11.84 9.75
CA HIS A 750 -8.60 10.75 10.30
C HIS A 750 -7.88 11.10 11.59
N TRP A 751 -7.89 12.37 12.03
CA TRP A 751 -7.25 12.74 13.29
C TRP A 751 -8.23 12.58 14.45
N ARG A 752 -7.68 12.21 15.61
CA ARG A 752 -8.42 12.12 16.87
C ARG A 752 -7.90 13.20 17.82
N TYR A 753 -8.66 14.28 17.95
CA TYR A 753 -8.35 15.38 18.88
C TYR A 753 -8.66 14.97 20.32
N CYS A 754 -9.82 14.35 20.52
CA CYS A 754 -10.22 13.71 21.77
C CYS A 754 -10.79 12.33 21.46
N PHE A 755 -10.61 11.38 22.37
CA PHE A 755 -11.28 10.09 22.28
C PHE A 755 -12.79 10.21 22.55
N LEU A 756 -13.57 9.27 22.03
CA LEU A 756 -15.01 9.18 22.25
C LEU A 756 -15.32 7.99 23.17
N ASN A 757 -16.48 8.00 23.81
CA ASN A 757 -16.99 6.75 24.37
C ASN A 757 -17.33 5.79 23.23
N ASP A 758 -17.24 4.49 23.49
CA ASP A 758 -17.42 3.46 22.47
C ASP A 758 -18.76 3.58 21.72
N THR A 759 -19.82 4.02 22.41
CA THR A 759 -21.20 4.16 21.89
C THR A 759 -21.48 5.42 21.08
N ASP A 760 -20.58 6.42 21.08
CA ASP A 760 -20.86 7.75 20.53
C ASP A 760 -20.66 7.79 19.01
N THR A 761 -21.24 6.84 18.27
CA THR A 761 -21.01 6.66 16.83
C THR A 761 -21.87 7.54 15.93
N HIS A 762 -22.88 8.19 16.49
CA HIS A 762 -23.80 9.07 15.76
C HIS A 762 -23.37 10.53 15.76
N MET A 763 -22.42 10.91 16.62
CA MET A 763 -21.90 12.28 16.65
C MET A 763 -20.85 12.45 15.55
N SER A 764 -20.92 13.60 14.88
CA SER A 764 -19.80 14.08 14.08
C SER A 764 -18.62 14.45 14.97
N LYS A 765 -17.43 14.56 14.38
CA LYS A 765 -16.21 14.93 15.12
C LYS A 765 -16.28 16.37 15.62
N GLU A 766 -16.90 17.22 14.82
CA GLU A 766 -17.17 18.62 15.11
C GLU A 766 -18.10 18.75 16.31
N GLU A 767 -19.25 18.07 16.29
CA GLU A 767 -20.19 18.06 17.44
C GLU A 767 -19.54 17.50 18.70
N ALA A 768 -18.77 16.42 18.59
CA ALA A 768 -18.03 15.88 19.72
C ALA A 768 -17.05 16.91 20.30
N PHE A 769 -16.33 17.61 19.43
CA PHE A 769 -15.35 18.59 19.87
C PHE A 769 -16.01 19.82 20.49
N GLU A 770 -17.18 20.27 20.00
CA GLU A 770 -17.96 21.34 20.64
C GLU A 770 -18.32 20.97 22.09
N ILE A 771 -18.77 19.73 22.34
CA ILE A 771 -19.08 19.24 23.68
C ILE A 771 -17.84 19.30 24.58
N TYR A 772 -16.68 18.84 24.08
CA TYR A 772 -15.44 18.88 24.85
C TYR A 772 -14.93 20.31 25.07
N ALA A 773 -15.09 21.19 24.09
CA ALA A 773 -14.72 22.59 24.22
C ALA A 773 -15.60 23.30 25.26
N GLN A 774 -16.90 22.99 25.32
CA GLN A 774 -17.79 23.47 26.37
C GLN A 774 -17.30 23.01 27.75
N GLN A 775 -16.97 21.73 27.90
CA GLN A 775 -16.39 21.21 29.16
C GLN A 775 -15.07 21.91 29.53
N MET A 776 -14.22 22.22 28.54
CA MET A 776 -12.98 22.98 28.74
C MET A 776 -13.25 24.39 29.24
N SER A 777 -14.20 25.09 28.63
CA SER A 777 -14.63 26.43 29.03
C SER A 777 -15.16 26.42 30.47
N ASP A 778 -16.04 25.48 30.80
CA ASP A 778 -16.70 25.43 32.11
C ASP A 778 -15.76 25.02 33.24
N SER A 779 -14.86 24.07 32.98
CA SER A 779 -13.96 23.52 34.00
C SER A 779 -12.59 24.19 34.07
N GLY A 780 -12.20 24.95 33.04
CA GLY A 780 -10.86 25.49 32.87
C GLY A 780 -9.77 24.43 32.65
N LYS A 781 -10.14 23.18 32.33
CA LYS A 781 -9.20 22.06 32.12
C LYS A 781 -9.60 21.20 30.92
N ALA A 782 -8.63 20.57 30.28
CA ALA A 782 -8.90 19.57 29.25
C ALA A 782 -9.54 18.31 29.87
N PRO A 783 -10.63 17.77 29.27
CA PRO A 783 -11.17 16.46 29.64
C PRO A 783 -10.12 15.35 29.51
N LEU A 784 -10.24 14.30 30.33
CA LEU A 784 -9.30 13.16 30.31
C LEU A 784 -9.13 12.55 28.92
N LEU A 785 -10.22 12.47 28.15
CA LEU A 785 -10.24 11.94 26.79
C LEU A 785 -9.47 12.82 25.78
N CYS A 786 -9.22 14.09 26.11
CA CYS A 786 -8.45 15.03 25.31
C CYS A 786 -6.99 15.15 25.76
N GLU A 787 -6.68 14.83 27.03
CA GLU A 787 -5.34 15.04 27.61
C GLU A 787 -4.25 14.26 26.85
N TYR A 788 -4.57 13.07 26.34
CA TYR A 788 -3.67 12.25 25.51
C TYR A 788 -3.20 12.92 24.22
N ARG A 789 -3.92 13.93 23.74
CA ARG A 789 -3.70 14.67 22.50
C ARG A 789 -3.67 16.18 22.75
N ARG A 790 -3.34 16.58 23.98
CA ARG A 790 -3.36 17.97 24.46
C ARG A 790 -2.71 18.96 23.49
N ASN A 791 -1.52 18.66 22.96
CA ASN A 791 -0.83 19.56 22.04
C ASN A 791 -1.63 19.85 20.76
N LEU A 792 -2.31 18.83 20.21
CA LEU A 792 -3.15 18.98 19.03
C LEU A 792 -4.42 19.77 19.36
N VAL A 793 -5.02 19.51 20.53
CA VAL A 793 -6.20 20.24 21.02
C VAL A 793 -5.89 21.72 21.24
N GLU A 794 -4.77 22.02 21.91
CA GLU A 794 -4.33 23.41 22.14
C GLU A 794 -4.07 24.14 20.82
N LYS A 795 -3.46 23.46 19.83
CA LYS A 795 -3.24 24.04 18.51
C LYS A 795 -4.56 24.29 17.76
N LEU A 796 -5.50 23.35 17.82
CA LEU A 796 -6.82 23.52 17.22
C LEU A 796 -7.58 24.71 17.83
N LEU A 797 -7.59 24.83 19.15
CA LEU A 797 -8.28 25.94 19.83
C LEU A 797 -7.64 27.30 19.48
N LEU A 798 -6.31 27.34 19.35
CA LEU A 798 -5.60 28.54 18.90
C LEU A 798 -6.00 28.92 17.47
N ASP A 799 -6.04 27.96 16.55
CA ASP A 799 -6.46 28.20 15.17
C ASP A 799 -7.93 28.65 15.12
N MET A 800 -8.80 28.07 15.96
CA MET A 800 -10.21 28.47 16.10
C MET A 800 -10.35 29.92 16.56
N GLU A 801 -9.55 30.34 17.54
CA GLU A 801 -9.53 31.72 18.03
C GLU A 801 -9.02 32.69 16.95
N ALA A 802 -7.90 32.36 16.31
CA ALA A 802 -7.27 33.23 15.30
C ALA A 802 -8.16 33.47 14.07
N THR A 803 -9.08 32.55 13.80
CA THR A 803 -9.96 32.55 12.63
C THR A 803 -11.42 32.86 12.96
N SER A 804 -11.74 33.23 14.20
CA SER A 804 -13.13 33.38 14.66
C SER A 804 -13.92 34.49 13.96
N ASN A 805 -13.25 35.54 13.47
CA ASN A 805 -13.86 36.68 12.76
C ASN A 805 -13.71 36.60 11.23
N LEU A 806 -13.22 35.47 10.70
CA LEU A 806 -12.96 35.33 9.27
C LEU A 806 -14.25 35.33 8.45
N ILE A 807 -15.32 34.78 9.02
CA ILE A 807 -16.64 34.74 8.40
C ILE A 807 -17.22 36.14 8.24
N ASP A 808 -17.18 36.96 9.29
CA ASP A 808 -17.63 38.34 9.21
C ASP A 808 -16.84 39.12 8.15
N SER A 809 -15.54 38.80 8.00
CA SER A 809 -14.69 39.40 6.98
C SER A 809 -15.16 39.03 5.58
N TRP A 810 -15.50 37.76 5.32
CA TRP A 810 -16.08 37.32 4.05
C TRP A 810 -17.46 37.92 3.79
N ASP A 811 -18.30 38.09 4.80
CA ASP A 811 -19.58 38.77 4.68
C ASP A 811 -19.41 40.21 4.14
N THR A 812 -18.36 40.92 4.56
CA THR A 812 -18.07 42.27 4.00
C THR A 812 -17.72 42.26 2.51
N GLN A 813 -17.21 41.14 1.99
CA GLN A 813 -16.80 40.98 0.59
C GLN A 813 -17.87 40.28 -0.26
N PHE A 814 -19.07 40.06 0.27
CA PHE A 814 -20.16 39.36 -0.41
C PHE A 814 -20.40 39.85 -1.84
N ASN A 815 -20.53 41.17 -2.05
CA ASN A 815 -20.78 41.74 -3.37
C ASN A 815 -19.62 41.51 -4.34
N PHE A 816 -18.39 41.58 -3.83
CA PHE A 816 -17.20 41.33 -4.64
C PHE A 816 -17.12 39.86 -5.06
N MET A 817 -17.38 38.93 -4.15
CA MET A 817 -17.42 37.49 -4.47
C MET A 817 -18.51 37.19 -5.49
N LYS A 818 -19.72 37.72 -5.29
CA LYS A 818 -20.84 37.56 -6.22
C LYS A 818 -20.50 38.06 -7.63
N ASN A 819 -19.93 39.25 -7.75
CA ASN A 819 -19.62 39.86 -9.05
C ASN A 819 -18.51 39.12 -9.81
N ASN A 820 -17.63 38.40 -9.11
CA ASN A 820 -16.58 37.58 -9.73
C ASN A 820 -16.93 36.09 -9.79
N LEU A 821 -18.21 35.74 -9.63
CA LEU A 821 -18.72 34.37 -9.64
C LEU A 821 -18.03 33.41 -8.66
N ILE A 822 -17.57 33.95 -7.53
CA ILE A 822 -16.93 33.18 -6.45
C ILE A 822 -18.01 32.75 -5.47
N HIS A 823 -18.15 31.45 -5.31
CA HIS A 823 -19.23 30.86 -4.50
C HIS A 823 -18.73 30.13 -3.25
N LEU A 824 -17.42 29.94 -3.12
CA LEU A 824 -16.80 29.30 -1.97
C LEU A 824 -15.47 29.98 -1.65
N ALA A 825 -15.27 30.39 -0.40
CA ALA A 825 -13.98 30.78 0.15
C ALA A 825 -13.62 29.84 1.31
N PHE A 826 -12.33 29.60 1.55
CA PHE A 826 -11.88 28.73 2.64
C PHE A 826 -10.50 29.09 3.18
N PHE A 827 -10.24 28.65 4.40
CA PHE A 827 -8.93 28.69 5.05
C PHE A 827 -8.66 27.39 5.80
N ALA A 828 -7.63 26.67 5.38
CA ALA A 828 -7.21 25.40 5.94
C ALA A 828 -5.95 25.57 6.78
N THR A 829 -5.94 24.97 7.97
CA THR A 829 -4.90 25.19 8.99
C THR A 829 -4.07 23.93 9.26
N PRO A 830 -2.82 24.07 9.74
CA PRO A 830 -1.98 22.95 10.14
C PRO A 830 -2.53 22.10 11.30
N SER A 831 -3.50 22.59 12.08
CA SER A 831 -4.19 21.76 13.09
C SER A 831 -5.14 20.73 12.49
N GLY A 832 -5.39 20.78 11.18
CA GLY A 832 -6.36 19.93 10.51
C GLY A 832 -7.78 20.53 10.46
N MET A 833 -7.95 21.79 10.86
CA MET A 833 -9.22 22.52 10.72
C MET A 833 -9.30 23.23 9.38
N ILE A 834 -10.49 23.25 8.78
CA ILE A 834 -10.82 24.09 7.63
C ILE A 834 -12.03 24.94 7.97
N ARG A 835 -11.92 26.27 7.87
CA ARG A 835 -13.08 27.19 7.83
C ARG A 835 -13.46 27.46 6.40
N TYR A 836 -14.75 27.59 6.14
CA TYR A 836 -15.25 27.87 4.80
C TYR A 836 -16.43 28.83 4.82
N TYR A 837 -16.71 29.46 3.68
CA TYR A 837 -17.83 30.35 3.47
C TYR A 837 -18.40 30.07 2.09
N ASN A 838 -19.67 29.69 2.04
CA ASN A 838 -20.37 29.36 0.81
C ASN A 838 -21.45 30.42 0.50
N LEU A 839 -21.57 30.75 -0.78
CA LEU A 839 -22.50 31.70 -1.34
C LEU A 839 -23.25 31.03 -2.49
N THR A 840 -24.57 31.24 -2.58
CA THR A 840 -25.33 30.85 -3.77
C THR A 840 -25.29 31.97 -4.81
N LEU A 841 -24.83 31.67 -6.01
CA LEU A 841 -24.86 32.59 -7.16
C LEU A 841 -26.29 32.67 -7.72
N GLN A 842 -26.68 33.84 -8.23
CA GLN A 842 -28.08 34.11 -8.56
C GLN A 842 -28.56 33.39 -9.83
N ASP A 843 -27.66 33.24 -10.81
CA ASP A 843 -27.94 32.68 -12.13
C ASP A 843 -27.56 31.19 -12.25
N TYR A 844 -27.19 30.57 -11.12
CA TYR A 844 -26.75 29.18 -11.04
C TYR A 844 -27.53 28.40 -9.99
N ASP A 845 -27.72 27.11 -10.24
CA ASP A 845 -28.29 26.14 -9.32
C ASP A 845 -27.22 25.09 -8.91
N TYR A 846 -27.37 24.57 -7.69
CA TYR A 846 -26.43 23.61 -7.07
C TYR A 846 -26.95 22.17 -7.07
N ILE A 847 -28.12 21.99 -7.67
CA ILE A 847 -28.83 20.73 -7.83
C ILE A 847 -29.30 20.72 -9.28
N ASP A 848 -29.22 19.57 -9.95
CA ASP A 848 -29.66 19.44 -11.34
C ASP A 848 -31.14 19.87 -11.50
N PRO A 849 -31.42 20.97 -12.24
CA PRO A 849 -32.76 21.49 -12.43
C PRO A 849 -33.60 20.64 -13.41
N TYR A 850 -32.99 19.80 -14.25
CA TYR A 850 -33.68 18.97 -15.25
C TYR A 850 -34.08 17.59 -14.72
N TRP A 851 -33.82 17.34 -13.43
CA TRP A 851 -34.08 16.07 -12.76
C TRP A 851 -35.51 15.56 -12.96
N SER A 852 -36.51 16.43 -12.91
CA SER A 852 -37.93 16.04 -13.03
C SER A 852 -38.29 15.41 -14.38
N ILE A 853 -37.55 15.72 -15.44
CA ILE A 853 -37.77 15.15 -16.78
C ILE A 853 -37.26 13.69 -16.81
N PHE A 854 -36.09 13.44 -16.21
CA PHE A 854 -35.53 12.09 -16.07
C PHE A 854 -36.31 11.22 -15.09
N GLU A 855 -36.94 11.82 -14.08
CA GLU A 855 -37.86 11.11 -13.17
C GLU A 855 -39.08 10.55 -13.94
N HIS A 856 -39.63 11.31 -14.89
CA HIS A 856 -40.72 10.88 -15.76
C HIS A 856 -40.31 9.74 -16.71
N ILE A 857 -39.12 9.82 -17.29
CA ILE A 857 -38.58 8.79 -18.20
C ILE A 857 -38.13 7.54 -17.44
N GLY A 858 -37.52 7.72 -16.26
CA GLY A 858 -37.03 6.65 -15.39
C GLY A 858 -38.16 5.77 -14.84
N HIS A 859 -39.31 6.38 -14.51
CA HIS A 859 -40.54 5.65 -14.18
C HIS A 859 -41.07 4.82 -15.37
N LEU A 860 -40.79 5.24 -16.61
CA LEU A 860 -41.20 4.56 -17.83
C LEU A 860 -40.26 3.40 -18.21
N LEU A 861 -38.98 3.49 -17.84
CA LEU A 861 -37.93 2.52 -18.19
C LEU A 861 -37.45 1.63 -17.03
N SER A 862 -37.97 1.82 -15.81
CA SER A 862 -37.43 1.19 -14.59
C SER A 862 -35.95 1.48 -14.36
N ILE A 863 -35.46 2.64 -14.81
CA ILE A 863 -34.09 3.09 -14.61
C ILE A 863 -34.15 4.31 -13.68
N GLU A 864 -33.86 4.10 -12.40
CA GLU A 864 -33.70 5.19 -11.44
C GLU A 864 -32.34 5.89 -11.70
N HIS A 865 -32.40 7.14 -12.14
CA HIS A 865 -31.25 8.03 -12.03
C HIS A 865 -31.23 8.61 -10.59
N ALA A 866 -30.10 9.11 -10.10
CA ALA A 866 -30.06 9.83 -8.83
C ALA A 866 -29.94 11.33 -9.13
N GLN A 867 -30.67 12.19 -8.40
CA GLN A 867 -30.53 13.63 -8.56
C GLN A 867 -29.09 14.05 -8.26
N GLU A 868 -28.40 14.55 -9.28
CA GLU A 868 -27.05 15.03 -9.12
C GLU A 868 -27.06 16.36 -8.36
N SER A 869 -26.08 16.52 -7.47
CA SER A 869 -25.88 17.74 -6.68
C SER A 869 -24.39 18.10 -6.67
N TYR A 870 -24.11 19.39 -6.49
CA TYR A 870 -22.75 19.91 -6.39
C TYR A 870 -21.96 19.16 -5.31
N ASN A 871 -20.84 18.54 -5.71
CA ASN A 871 -19.89 17.94 -4.78
C ASN A 871 -19.04 19.03 -4.16
N HIS A 872 -19.31 19.37 -2.91
CA HIS A 872 -18.67 20.50 -2.27
C HIS A 872 -17.16 20.32 -2.11
N PHE A 873 -16.39 21.30 -2.60
CA PHE A 873 -14.92 21.19 -2.70
C PHE A 873 -14.25 20.86 -1.37
N ILE A 874 -14.59 21.56 -0.29
CA ILE A 874 -14.03 21.30 1.05
C ILE A 874 -14.75 20.18 1.82
N THR A 875 -16.09 20.14 1.84
CA THR A 875 -16.79 19.20 2.73
C THR A 875 -16.88 17.78 2.18
N ASP A 876 -16.87 17.63 0.86
CA ASP A 876 -17.06 16.33 0.20
C ASP A 876 -15.75 15.82 -0.41
N LEU A 877 -14.99 16.69 -1.09
CA LEU A 877 -13.81 16.29 -1.87
C LEU A 877 -12.48 16.44 -1.10
N ASN A 878 -12.24 17.59 -0.45
CA ASN A 878 -10.96 17.97 0.15
C ASN A 878 -11.13 18.39 1.63
N ARG A 879 -11.44 17.39 2.46
CA ARG A 879 -11.72 17.54 3.89
C ARG A 879 -10.51 17.29 4.82
N LYS A 880 -9.35 16.98 4.26
CA LYS A 880 -8.14 16.54 4.98
C LYS A 880 -7.10 17.64 5.16
N SER A 881 -7.42 18.90 4.88
CA SER A 881 -6.56 20.06 5.15
C SER A 881 -5.13 19.84 4.64
N THR A 882 -4.16 19.64 5.56
CA THR A 882 -2.73 19.45 5.26
C THR A 882 -2.44 18.26 4.34
N ASP A 883 -3.29 17.24 4.34
CA ASP A 883 -3.08 16.03 3.54
C ASP A 883 -3.69 16.13 2.13
N ASP A 884 -4.50 17.15 1.85
CA ASP A 884 -5.11 17.33 0.53
C ASP A 884 -4.14 17.90 -0.51
N ARG A 885 -4.42 17.58 -1.78
CA ARG A 885 -3.60 17.99 -2.93
C ARG A 885 -3.38 19.50 -2.97
N TYR A 886 -4.43 20.28 -2.83
CA TYR A 886 -4.34 21.75 -2.91
C TYR A 886 -3.37 22.31 -1.86
N TYR A 887 -3.43 21.79 -0.63
CA TYR A 887 -2.59 22.26 0.47
C TYR A 887 -1.12 21.93 0.18
N ARG A 888 -0.85 20.67 -0.20
CA ARG A 888 0.51 20.19 -0.52
C ARG A 888 1.14 20.91 -1.71
N ARG A 889 0.34 21.34 -2.69
CA ARG A 889 0.77 22.18 -3.81
C ARG A 889 1.09 23.60 -3.36
N ALA A 890 0.20 24.22 -2.59
CA ALA A 890 0.33 25.60 -2.11
C ALA A 890 1.62 25.83 -1.31
N VAL A 891 1.95 24.92 -0.39
CA VAL A 891 3.13 25.06 0.48
C VAL A 891 4.45 24.82 -0.26
N ARG A 892 4.44 24.08 -1.38
CA ARG A 892 5.62 23.83 -2.21
C ARG A 892 5.92 25.00 -3.15
N MET A 893 4.88 25.69 -3.61
CA MET A 893 4.98 26.88 -4.44
C MET A 893 4.87 28.14 -3.58
N LYS A 894 5.94 28.45 -2.82
CA LYS A 894 5.96 29.60 -1.92
C LYS A 894 5.64 30.90 -2.67
N ASP A 895 4.83 31.76 -2.03
CA ASP A 895 4.40 33.08 -2.54
C ASP A 895 3.73 33.04 -3.93
N THR A 896 3.18 31.89 -4.32
CA THR A 896 2.50 31.68 -5.59
C THR A 896 1.02 31.37 -5.37
N ILE A 897 0.15 32.07 -6.12
CA ILE A 897 -1.26 31.71 -6.24
C ILE A 897 -1.37 30.55 -7.23
N MET A 898 -1.93 29.43 -6.78
CA MET A 898 -2.16 28.24 -7.59
C MET A 898 -3.56 28.31 -8.17
N PHE A 899 -3.67 28.31 -9.49
CA PHE A 899 -4.91 28.12 -10.24
C PHE A 899 -4.98 26.69 -10.77
N ASP A 900 -6.17 26.09 -10.68
CA ASP A 900 -6.45 24.73 -11.10
C ASP A 900 -7.94 24.62 -11.49
N VAL A 901 -8.31 23.55 -12.19
CA VAL A 901 -9.71 23.26 -12.56
C VAL A 901 -10.16 22.02 -11.78
N SER A 902 -11.43 21.98 -11.37
CA SER A 902 -12.00 20.81 -10.72
C SER A 902 -12.64 19.86 -11.75
N ASN A 903 -12.14 18.63 -11.78
CA ASN A 903 -12.67 17.57 -12.64
C ASN A 903 -13.93 16.90 -12.03
N ASN A 904 -14.25 17.17 -10.76
CA ASN A 904 -15.24 16.39 -9.98
C ASN A 904 -16.43 17.24 -9.48
N SER A 905 -16.41 18.55 -9.71
CA SER A 905 -17.44 19.49 -9.27
C SER A 905 -17.93 20.35 -10.43
N LYS A 906 -19.24 20.61 -10.43
CA LYS A 906 -19.99 21.38 -11.42
C LYS A 906 -21.20 22.03 -10.77
N ILE A 907 -21.70 23.11 -11.38
CA ILE A 907 -22.97 23.76 -11.03
C ILE A 907 -23.76 24.01 -12.32
N TRP A 908 -25.08 24.15 -12.21
CA TRP A 908 -25.98 24.26 -13.36
C TRP A 908 -26.38 25.70 -13.60
N TYR A 909 -26.66 26.06 -14.86
CA TYR A 909 -27.29 27.35 -15.14
C TYR A 909 -28.77 27.28 -14.78
N LYS A 910 -29.28 28.38 -14.26
CA LYS A 910 -30.69 28.50 -13.91
C LYS A 910 -31.61 28.70 -15.11
N SER A 911 -31.06 29.26 -16.19
CA SER A 911 -31.78 29.56 -17.42
C SER A 911 -31.24 28.70 -18.58
N GLU A 912 -32.14 28.02 -19.29
CA GLU A 912 -31.84 27.26 -20.52
C GLU A 912 -31.27 28.12 -21.66
N THR A 913 -31.43 29.44 -21.60
CA THR A 913 -30.92 30.37 -22.63
C THR A 913 -29.57 30.97 -22.29
N GLN A 914 -29.03 30.67 -21.11
CA GLN A 914 -27.73 31.17 -20.70
C GLN A 914 -26.65 30.42 -21.47
N LEU A 915 -25.84 31.18 -22.21
CA LEU A 915 -24.68 30.64 -22.91
C LEU A 915 -23.49 30.54 -21.95
N THR A 916 -22.63 29.56 -22.19
CA THR A 916 -21.34 29.45 -21.50
C THR A 916 -20.46 30.67 -21.83
N GLY A 917 -19.38 30.88 -21.06
CA GLY A 917 -18.37 31.89 -21.39
C GLY A 917 -17.78 31.76 -22.81
N TYR A 918 -17.81 30.56 -23.40
CA TYR A 918 -17.38 30.31 -24.79
C TYR A 918 -18.49 30.54 -25.84
N GLY A 919 -19.72 30.87 -25.41
CA GLY A 919 -20.86 31.08 -26.29
C GLY A 919 -21.57 29.79 -26.73
N LEU A 920 -21.31 28.66 -26.08
CA LEU A 920 -22.00 27.39 -26.34
C LEU A 920 -23.28 27.30 -25.51
N ASN A 921 -24.28 26.59 -26.04
CA ASN A 921 -25.53 26.32 -25.33
C ASN A 921 -25.39 25.03 -24.52
N GLU A 922 -24.98 25.16 -23.26
CA GLU A 922 -24.83 24.05 -22.32
C GLU A 922 -25.60 24.33 -21.04
N ASN A 923 -25.94 23.27 -20.29
CA ASN A 923 -26.78 23.36 -19.10
C ASN A 923 -25.99 23.58 -17.79
N LEU A 924 -24.66 23.59 -17.85
CA LEU A 924 -23.79 23.59 -16.68
C LEU A 924 -22.49 24.36 -16.93
N THR A 925 -21.81 24.70 -15.83
CA THR A 925 -20.44 25.24 -15.84
C THR A 925 -19.51 24.36 -15.00
N MET A 926 -18.26 24.24 -15.44
CA MET A 926 -17.20 23.65 -14.63
C MET A 926 -16.70 24.66 -13.59
N LEU A 927 -15.90 24.19 -12.62
CA LEU A 927 -15.42 25.04 -11.53
C LEU A 927 -13.90 25.22 -11.57
N GLY A 928 -13.48 26.48 -11.39
CA GLY A 928 -12.09 26.88 -11.19
C GLY A 928 -11.78 27.08 -9.71
N GLN A 929 -10.52 26.89 -9.33
CA GLN A 929 -10.08 27.08 -7.94
C GLN A 929 -8.76 27.84 -7.88
N ALA A 930 -8.62 28.70 -6.86
CA ALA A 930 -7.43 29.48 -6.58
C ALA A 930 -7.03 29.33 -5.11
N PHE A 931 -5.76 29.02 -4.82
CA PHE A 931 -5.28 28.84 -3.45
C PHE A 931 -3.80 29.22 -3.27
N LYS A 932 -3.43 29.69 -2.07
CA LYS A 932 -2.07 30.13 -1.72
C LYS A 932 -1.77 29.85 -0.24
N ALA A 933 -0.54 29.45 0.05
CA ALA A 933 -0.06 29.32 1.43
C ALA A 933 0.22 30.69 2.05
N ILE A 934 -0.28 30.91 3.27
CA ILE A 934 -0.12 32.13 4.05
C ILE A 934 0.96 31.88 5.11
N TYR A 935 1.91 32.81 5.21
CA TYR A 935 3.05 32.70 6.12
C TYR A 935 3.06 33.86 7.13
N LEU A 936 3.43 33.54 8.37
CA LEU A 936 3.92 34.51 9.35
C LEU A 936 5.44 34.42 9.31
N ASP A 937 6.07 35.45 8.75
CA ASP A 937 7.49 35.44 8.41
C ASP A 937 7.87 34.23 7.52
N LYS A 938 8.50 33.18 8.07
CA LYS A 938 8.79 31.94 7.33
C LYS A 938 7.91 30.75 7.75
N ALA A 939 7.16 30.85 8.84
CA ALA A 939 6.30 29.77 9.32
C ALA A 939 4.94 29.77 8.60
N VAL A 940 4.46 28.59 8.21
CA VAL A 940 3.14 28.42 7.55
C VAL A 940 2.02 28.60 8.59
N LEU A 941 1.12 29.57 8.36
CA LEU A 941 -0.13 29.72 9.11
C LEU A 941 -1.23 28.80 8.58
N GLY A 942 -1.29 28.61 7.26
CA GLY A 942 -2.34 27.84 6.61
C GLY A 942 -2.41 28.11 5.11
N VAL A 943 -3.44 27.58 4.46
CA VAL A 943 -3.71 27.78 3.04
C VAL A 943 -5.08 28.43 2.88
N SER A 944 -5.12 29.59 2.24
CA SER A 944 -6.36 30.27 1.89
C SER A 944 -6.68 30.01 0.42
N GLY A 945 -7.96 29.93 0.07
CA GLY A 945 -8.39 29.75 -1.30
C GLY A 945 -9.87 29.96 -1.52
N PHE A 946 -10.28 29.84 -2.79
CA PHE A 946 -11.67 29.97 -3.22
C PHE A 946 -11.97 29.15 -4.48
N GLU A 947 -13.25 28.82 -4.69
CA GLU A 947 -13.80 28.15 -5.88
C GLU A 947 -14.81 29.09 -6.57
N PHE A 948 -14.81 29.08 -7.90
CA PHE A 948 -15.57 30.01 -8.73
C PHE A 948 -16.05 29.36 -10.02
N ALA A 949 -17.12 29.91 -10.61
CA ALA A 949 -17.63 29.47 -11.90
C ALA A 949 -16.59 29.77 -12.99
N TYR A 950 -16.30 28.79 -13.84
CA TYR A 950 -15.22 28.90 -14.81
C TYR A 950 -15.47 29.96 -15.89
N ASP A 951 -16.74 30.36 -16.11
CA ASP A 951 -17.11 31.48 -16.99
C ASP A 951 -16.36 32.77 -16.65
N HIS A 952 -16.09 33.01 -15.36
CA HIS A 952 -15.30 34.16 -14.92
C HIS A 952 -13.89 34.18 -15.52
N VAL A 953 -13.27 33.02 -15.75
CA VAL A 953 -11.96 32.93 -16.42
C VAL A 953 -12.07 33.44 -17.86
N VAL A 954 -13.11 33.01 -18.57
CA VAL A 954 -13.28 33.33 -19.99
C VAL A 954 -13.53 34.83 -20.18
N ASP A 955 -14.39 35.41 -19.36
CA ASP A 955 -14.66 36.86 -19.36
C ASP A 955 -13.40 37.65 -19.03
N THR A 956 -12.67 37.23 -17.98
CA THR A 956 -11.42 37.88 -17.59
C THR A 956 -10.40 37.81 -18.74
N MET A 957 -10.28 36.68 -19.42
CA MET A 957 -9.33 36.54 -20.55
C MET A 957 -9.73 37.38 -21.76
N ALA A 958 -11.02 37.54 -22.03
CA ALA A 958 -11.51 38.42 -23.08
C ALA A 958 -11.15 39.90 -22.82
N GLU A 959 -11.31 40.35 -21.57
CA GLU A 959 -10.90 41.70 -21.16
C GLU A 959 -9.39 41.93 -21.34
N HIS A 960 -8.58 40.89 -21.11
CA HIS A 960 -7.12 40.91 -21.13
C HIS A 960 -6.49 40.54 -22.49
N GLY A 961 -7.26 40.64 -23.59
CA GLY A 961 -6.74 40.56 -24.96
C GLY A 961 -6.67 39.14 -25.54
N CYS A 962 -7.33 38.17 -24.91
CA CYS A 962 -7.48 36.80 -25.41
C CYS A 962 -8.96 36.38 -25.37
N PRO A 963 -9.82 36.98 -26.21
CA PRO A 963 -11.22 36.59 -26.30
C PRO A 963 -11.37 35.15 -26.82
N ALA A 964 -12.43 34.49 -26.37
CA ALA A 964 -12.87 33.22 -26.94
C ALA A 964 -13.15 33.38 -28.45
N SER A 965 -12.87 32.33 -29.22
CA SER A 965 -13.15 32.25 -30.66
C SER A 965 -12.33 33.21 -31.54
N ASP A 966 -11.07 33.51 -31.17
CA ASP A 966 -10.10 34.17 -32.05
C ASP A 966 -9.33 33.14 -32.88
N ASP A 967 -9.76 32.95 -34.14
CA ASP A 967 -9.17 31.97 -35.06
C ASP A 967 -7.72 32.27 -35.48
N ARG A 968 -7.26 33.53 -35.33
CA ARG A 968 -5.89 33.91 -35.74
C ARG A 968 -4.89 33.71 -34.62
N LYS A 969 -5.29 33.98 -33.38
CA LYS A 969 -4.42 33.91 -32.21
C LYS A 969 -4.94 32.88 -31.21
N TRP A 970 -4.24 31.76 -31.13
CA TRP A 970 -4.47 30.78 -30.09
C TRP A 970 -3.75 31.20 -28.81
N CYS A 971 -4.53 31.64 -27.83
CA CYS A 971 -4.08 31.98 -26.48
C CYS A 971 -4.30 30.80 -25.53
N VAL A 972 -3.26 30.42 -24.78
CA VAL A 972 -3.33 29.35 -23.79
C VAL A 972 -2.70 29.81 -22.48
N LEU A 973 -3.33 29.45 -21.35
CA LEU A 973 -2.70 29.51 -20.03
C LEU A 973 -2.32 28.09 -19.60
N LEU A 974 -1.06 27.90 -19.28
CA LEU A 974 -0.49 26.65 -18.83
C LEU A 974 -0.15 26.73 -17.35
N ASP A 975 -0.47 25.69 -16.59
CA ASP A 975 -0.12 25.64 -15.17
C ASP A 975 1.36 25.24 -14.93
N GLU A 976 1.75 25.00 -13.68
CA GLU A 976 3.14 24.70 -13.35
C GLU A 976 3.64 23.36 -13.92
N HIS A 977 2.74 22.48 -14.38
CA HIS A 977 3.05 21.20 -15.02
C HIS A 977 2.71 21.15 -16.51
N ALA A 978 2.43 22.32 -17.12
CA ALA A 978 2.03 22.47 -18.51
C ALA A 978 0.69 21.78 -18.86
N TYR A 979 -0.19 21.62 -17.88
CA TYR A 979 -1.61 21.35 -18.15
C TYR A 979 -2.29 22.66 -18.55
N VAL A 980 -3.22 22.56 -19.50
CA VAL A 980 -3.99 23.72 -19.94
C VAL A 980 -4.99 24.11 -18.86
N PHE A 981 -4.78 25.30 -18.29
CA PHE A 981 -5.75 25.94 -17.42
C PHE A 981 -6.83 26.67 -18.23
N PHE A 982 -6.47 27.34 -19.33
CA PHE A 982 -7.38 28.04 -20.23
C PHE A 982 -6.91 27.93 -21.69
N SER A 983 -7.85 27.84 -22.62
CA SER A 983 -7.62 27.93 -24.07
C SER A 983 -8.74 28.77 -24.68
N ASN A 984 -8.47 29.59 -25.70
CA ASN A 984 -9.49 30.44 -26.33
C ASN A 984 -10.16 29.82 -27.58
N GLN A 985 -9.94 28.51 -27.82
CA GLN A 985 -10.59 27.78 -28.91
C GLN A 985 -12.12 27.70 -28.71
N ASN A 986 -12.86 27.71 -29.82
CA ASN A 986 -14.32 27.85 -29.84
C ASN A 986 -15.08 26.54 -29.54
N ASP A 987 -14.39 25.40 -29.55
CA ASP A 987 -14.96 24.06 -29.41
C ASP A 987 -14.81 23.48 -27.99
N ILE A 988 -14.52 24.34 -27.01
CA ILE A 988 -14.36 23.94 -25.61
C ILE A 988 -15.73 23.75 -24.96
N SER A 989 -16.11 22.49 -24.79
CA SER A 989 -17.32 22.09 -24.06
C SER A 989 -17.03 21.77 -22.59
N TYR A 990 -17.87 22.30 -21.68
CA TYR A 990 -17.74 22.01 -20.25
C TYR A 990 -18.31 20.64 -19.90
N GLU A 991 -19.40 20.24 -20.55
CA GLU A 991 -19.99 18.92 -20.38
C GLU A 991 -19.02 17.81 -20.81
N ASP A 992 -18.40 17.94 -21.99
CA ASP A 992 -17.42 16.97 -22.47
C ASP A 992 -16.23 16.85 -21.50
N TYR A 993 -15.75 17.97 -20.95
CA TYR A 993 -14.68 17.98 -19.95
C TYR A 993 -15.00 17.11 -18.73
N LEU A 994 -16.19 17.26 -18.16
CA LEU A 994 -16.59 16.55 -16.94
C LEU A 994 -16.80 15.05 -17.16
N VAL A 995 -17.05 14.61 -18.40
CA VAL A 995 -17.12 13.18 -18.77
C VAL A 995 -15.80 12.61 -19.31
N GLY A 996 -14.71 13.38 -19.20
CA GLY A 996 -13.37 12.95 -19.63
C GLY A 996 -13.15 12.96 -21.15
N LYS A 997 -14.01 13.64 -21.91
CA LYS A 997 -13.91 13.84 -23.36
C LYS A 997 -13.53 15.27 -23.76
N GLY A 998 -13.43 16.19 -22.81
CA GLY A 998 -13.21 17.60 -23.10
C GLY A 998 -11.90 17.86 -23.79
N LYS A 999 -11.92 18.80 -24.73
CA LYS A 999 -10.75 19.23 -25.48
C LYS A 999 -9.92 20.23 -24.68
N HIS A 1000 -8.60 20.08 -24.76
CA HIS A 1000 -7.58 20.98 -24.24
C HIS A 1000 -7.53 21.12 -22.71
N ILE A 1001 -8.59 21.61 -22.05
CA ILE A 1001 -8.58 21.92 -20.60
C ILE A 1001 -8.20 20.70 -19.76
N SER A 1002 -7.30 20.90 -18.80
CA SER A 1002 -6.64 19.87 -17.97
C SER A 1002 -5.92 18.75 -18.73
N GLN A 1003 -5.78 18.87 -20.05
CA GLN A 1003 -4.90 18.00 -20.81
C GLN A 1003 -3.49 18.59 -20.86
N TYR A 1004 -2.50 17.72 -21.02
CA TYR A 1004 -1.12 18.15 -21.20
C TYR A 1004 -0.97 18.86 -22.55
N PHE A 1005 -0.46 20.08 -22.54
CA PHE A 1005 -0.37 20.93 -23.73
C PHE A 1005 0.40 20.29 -24.89
N GLY A 1006 1.53 19.64 -24.61
CA GLY A 1006 2.31 18.99 -25.66
C GLY A 1006 1.65 17.77 -26.30
N GLY A 1007 0.51 17.30 -25.76
CA GLY A 1007 -0.25 16.15 -26.27
C GLY A 1007 -1.48 16.51 -27.09
N LEU A 1008 -1.78 17.81 -27.30
CA LEU A 1008 -2.98 18.25 -28.02
C LEU A 1008 -2.85 18.04 -29.53
N ASN A 1009 -1.87 18.70 -30.13
CA ASN A 1009 -1.60 18.63 -31.57
C ASN A 1009 -0.11 18.88 -31.83
N ARG A 1010 0.30 18.77 -33.09
CA ARG A 1010 1.71 18.92 -33.48
C ARG A 1010 2.27 20.32 -33.19
N ILE A 1011 1.45 21.37 -33.29
CA ILE A 1011 1.88 22.74 -33.00
C ILE A 1011 2.17 22.90 -31.50
N ALA A 1012 1.28 22.41 -30.65
CA ALA A 1012 1.45 22.43 -29.21
C ALA A 1012 2.64 21.56 -28.77
N GLN A 1013 2.84 20.40 -29.40
CA GLN A 1013 4.03 19.56 -29.20
C GLN A 1013 5.33 20.33 -29.49
N ARG A 1014 5.39 21.06 -30.62
CA ARG A 1014 6.56 21.87 -30.97
C ARG A 1014 6.74 23.07 -30.05
N ALA A 1015 5.66 23.78 -29.74
CA ALA A 1015 5.65 24.89 -28.79
C ALA A 1015 6.16 24.44 -27.43
N MET A 1016 5.75 23.26 -26.95
CA MET A 1016 6.21 22.69 -25.68
C MET A 1016 7.70 22.34 -25.71
N ALA A 1017 8.21 21.78 -26.81
CA ALA A 1017 9.65 21.56 -26.97
C ALA A 1017 10.43 22.89 -26.89
N LEU A 1018 9.94 23.95 -27.52
CA LEU A 1018 10.55 25.28 -27.45
C LEU A 1018 10.42 25.92 -26.07
N LEU A 1019 9.32 25.70 -25.35
CA LEU A 1019 9.15 26.17 -23.97
C LEU A 1019 10.21 25.54 -23.06
N VAL A 1020 10.55 24.28 -23.27
CA VAL A 1020 11.63 23.60 -22.53
C VAL A 1020 12.99 24.11 -22.96
N GLU A 1021 13.25 24.24 -24.26
CA GLU A 1021 14.52 24.77 -24.81
C GLU A 1021 14.82 26.19 -24.31
N ASN A 1022 13.80 27.06 -24.28
CA ASN A 1022 13.89 28.43 -23.78
C ASN A 1022 13.72 28.55 -22.25
N LYS A 1023 13.77 27.43 -21.50
CA LYS A 1023 13.73 27.41 -20.03
C LYS A 1023 12.46 28.00 -19.40
N PHE A 1024 11.32 28.00 -20.08
CA PHE A 1024 10.03 28.23 -19.40
C PHE A 1024 9.63 27.03 -18.53
N TYR A 1025 9.94 25.81 -18.99
CA TYR A 1025 9.74 24.57 -18.26
C TYR A 1025 11.02 23.74 -18.22
N THR A 1026 11.15 22.91 -17.18
CA THR A 1026 12.19 21.89 -17.07
C THR A 1026 11.54 20.52 -17.12
N LYS A 1027 12.14 19.58 -17.86
CA LYS A 1027 11.69 18.18 -17.91
C LYS A 1027 12.26 17.41 -16.72
N LEU A 1028 11.40 16.67 -16.01
CA LEU A 1028 11.71 15.79 -14.89
C LEU A 1028 11.31 14.36 -15.26
N THR A 1029 12.07 13.36 -14.84
CA THR A 1029 11.71 11.95 -15.01
C THR A 1029 11.43 11.34 -13.63
N TYR A 1030 10.28 10.69 -13.48
CA TYR A 1030 9.85 10.08 -12.22
C TYR A 1030 9.61 8.58 -12.42
N THR A 1031 10.23 7.76 -11.55
CA THR A 1031 10.09 6.30 -11.56
C THR A 1031 9.24 5.85 -10.36
N ASP A 1032 8.05 5.32 -10.61
CA ASP A 1032 7.21 4.70 -9.58
C ASP A 1032 7.61 3.24 -9.36
N ASN A 1033 8.40 3.00 -8.31
CA ASN A 1033 8.78 1.65 -7.87
C ASN A 1033 7.63 0.90 -7.17
N GLN A 1034 6.51 1.59 -6.89
CA GLN A 1034 5.31 0.99 -6.34
C GLN A 1034 4.32 0.58 -7.44
N ALA A 1035 4.67 0.63 -8.72
CA ALA A 1035 3.72 0.30 -9.77
C ALA A 1035 3.44 -1.21 -9.87
N VAL A 1036 2.32 -1.54 -10.49
CA VAL A 1036 1.95 -2.92 -10.83
C VAL A 1036 1.82 -3.10 -12.35
N CYS A 1037 2.37 -4.20 -12.85
CA CYS A 1037 2.32 -4.62 -14.25
C CYS A 1037 1.40 -5.83 -14.40
N LYS A 1038 0.64 -5.88 -15.50
CA LYS A 1038 -0.14 -7.07 -15.83
C LYS A 1038 0.81 -8.14 -16.35
N ALA A 1039 0.64 -9.38 -15.91
CA ALA A 1039 1.36 -10.49 -16.53
C ALA A 1039 0.88 -10.62 -17.98
N GLU A 1040 1.77 -10.42 -18.95
CA GLU A 1040 1.48 -10.88 -20.31
C GLU A 1040 1.31 -12.39 -20.21
N LYS A 1041 0.10 -12.89 -20.51
CA LYS A 1041 -0.09 -14.32 -20.73
C LYS A 1041 0.82 -14.67 -21.89
N VAL A 1042 1.93 -15.34 -21.60
CA VAL A 1042 2.74 -16.00 -22.61
C VAL A 1042 1.86 -17.12 -23.15
N VAL A 1043 1.00 -16.76 -24.10
CA VAL A 1043 0.47 -17.72 -25.04
C VAL A 1043 1.70 -18.15 -25.80
N THR A 1044 2.32 -19.24 -25.35
CA THR A 1044 3.16 -20.03 -26.23
C THR A 1044 2.26 -20.34 -27.40
N THR A 1045 2.40 -19.58 -28.48
CA THR A 1045 2.04 -19.99 -29.81
C THR A 1045 2.99 -21.13 -30.12
N SER A 1046 2.73 -22.29 -29.49
CA SER A 1046 3.22 -23.57 -29.94
C SER A 1046 2.79 -23.64 -31.39
N GLY A 1047 3.77 -23.41 -32.26
CA GLY A 1047 3.55 -23.11 -33.66
C GLY A 1047 2.64 -24.16 -34.27
N ASN A 1048 1.54 -23.69 -34.87
CA ASN A 1048 0.89 -24.26 -36.05
C ASN A 1048 1.24 -25.71 -36.41
N ARG A 1049 0.95 -26.70 -35.55
CA ARG A 1049 1.09 -28.14 -35.89
C ARG A 1049 0.01 -29.08 -35.35
N LEU A 1050 -1.10 -28.57 -34.79
CA LEU A 1050 -2.22 -29.43 -34.35
C LEU A 1050 -3.60 -29.03 -34.92
N ARG A 1051 -3.65 -28.46 -36.14
CA ARG A 1051 -4.91 -28.17 -36.83
C ARG A 1051 -5.66 -29.36 -37.48
N PRO A 1052 -5.13 -30.59 -37.68
CA PRO A 1052 -5.94 -31.66 -38.28
C PRO A 1052 -6.70 -32.54 -37.26
N PHE A 1053 -6.43 -32.46 -35.96
CA PHE A 1053 -7.04 -33.38 -34.97
C PHE A 1053 -8.27 -32.82 -34.22
N TYR A 1054 -8.45 -31.50 -34.19
CA TYR A 1054 -9.60 -30.87 -33.54
C TYR A 1054 -10.98 -31.27 -34.14
N PRO A 1055 -11.17 -31.43 -35.47
CA PRO A 1055 -12.45 -31.90 -36.00
C PRO A 1055 -12.69 -33.40 -35.75
N ILE A 1056 -11.63 -34.22 -35.71
CA ILE A 1056 -11.72 -35.67 -35.44
C ILE A 1056 -12.09 -35.92 -33.98
N PHE A 1057 -11.47 -35.19 -33.04
CA PHE A 1057 -11.79 -35.26 -31.62
C PHE A 1057 -13.23 -34.79 -31.34
N ARG A 1058 -13.69 -33.71 -32.01
CA ARG A 1058 -15.08 -33.23 -31.90
C ARG A 1058 -16.09 -34.22 -32.47
N PHE A 1059 -15.75 -34.89 -33.58
CA PHE A 1059 -16.58 -35.95 -34.17
C PHE A 1059 -16.66 -37.18 -33.27
N LEU A 1060 -15.54 -37.63 -32.71
CA LEU A 1060 -15.48 -38.75 -31.75
C LEU A 1060 -16.27 -38.45 -30.46
N MET A 1061 -16.25 -37.20 -29.97
CA MET A 1061 -17.01 -36.83 -28.78
C MET A 1061 -18.52 -36.71 -29.05
N GLN A 1062 -18.91 -36.33 -30.27
CA GLN A 1062 -20.31 -36.34 -30.69
C GLN A 1062 -20.84 -37.75 -30.91
N THR A 1063 -20.05 -38.66 -31.49
CA THR A 1063 -20.44 -40.07 -31.64
C THR A 1063 -20.48 -40.80 -30.29
N PHE A 1064 -19.56 -40.49 -29.37
CA PHE A 1064 -19.59 -41.02 -28.00
C PHE A 1064 -20.85 -40.58 -27.24
N ASN A 1065 -21.20 -39.29 -27.28
CA ASN A 1065 -22.43 -38.79 -26.65
C ASN A 1065 -23.71 -39.31 -27.32
N PHE A 1066 -23.67 -39.58 -28.62
CA PHE A 1066 -24.78 -40.22 -29.33
C PHE A 1066 -24.93 -41.69 -28.93
N MET A 1067 -23.83 -42.44 -28.81
CA MET A 1067 -23.84 -43.85 -28.38
C MET A 1067 -24.26 -44.00 -26.91
N VAL A 1068 -23.87 -43.09 -26.02
CA VAL A 1068 -24.32 -43.06 -24.62
C VAL A 1068 -25.83 -42.77 -24.53
N ARG A 1069 -26.37 -41.88 -25.39
CA ARG A 1069 -27.82 -41.63 -25.48
C ARG A 1069 -28.58 -42.82 -26.08
N LEU A 1070 -28.02 -43.51 -27.06
CA LEU A 1070 -28.64 -44.70 -27.66
C LEU A 1070 -28.65 -45.89 -26.67
N ALA A 1071 -27.57 -46.05 -25.89
CA ALA A 1071 -27.48 -47.07 -24.85
C ALA A 1071 -28.45 -46.82 -23.68
N SER A 1072 -28.77 -45.55 -23.38
CA SER A 1072 -29.73 -45.17 -22.33
C SER A 1072 -31.19 -45.48 -22.67
N GLN A 1073 -31.51 -45.98 -23.87
CA GLN A 1073 -32.87 -46.36 -24.26
C GLN A 1073 -33.13 -47.88 -24.35
N ILE A 1074 -32.13 -48.74 -24.07
CA ILE A 1074 -32.27 -50.21 -24.23
C ILE A 1074 -32.08 -51.02 -22.94
N SER A 1075 -31.83 -50.39 -21.79
CA SER A 1075 -31.83 -51.13 -20.51
C SER A 1075 -32.53 -50.35 -19.42
N GLY A 1076 -33.68 -50.87 -19.00
CA GLY A 1076 -34.37 -50.41 -17.81
C GLY A 1076 -33.56 -50.75 -16.56
N GLY A 1077 -33.40 -49.76 -15.69
CA GLY A 1077 -32.89 -49.93 -14.34
C GLY A 1077 -31.43 -49.53 -14.17
N PHE A 1078 -31.23 -48.47 -13.39
CA PHE A 1078 -29.98 -48.02 -12.77
C PHE A 1078 -28.90 -47.45 -13.70
N LEU A 1079 -28.74 -46.12 -13.68
CA LEU A 1079 -27.44 -45.42 -13.63
C LEU A 1079 -27.68 -43.92 -13.37
N ILE A 1080 -27.64 -43.54 -12.10
CA ILE A 1080 -27.35 -42.16 -11.67
C ILE A 1080 -25.96 -42.23 -11.04
N TRP A 1081 -25.13 -41.22 -11.31
CA TRP A 1081 -23.76 -40.95 -10.84
C TRP A 1081 -22.60 -41.39 -11.75
N LEU A 1082 -22.27 -40.52 -12.70
CA LEU A 1082 -20.88 -40.14 -12.97
C LEU A 1082 -20.76 -38.65 -12.62
N PRO A 1083 -19.93 -38.24 -11.64
CA PRO A 1083 -19.70 -36.83 -11.41
C PRO A 1083 -18.80 -36.30 -12.53
N ASN A 1084 -19.11 -35.08 -12.97
CA ASN A 1084 -18.20 -34.26 -13.76
C ASN A 1084 -16.84 -34.24 -13.06
N ILE A 1085 -15.80 -34.70 -13.73
CA ILE A 1085 -14.41 -34.46 -13.30
C ILE A 1085 -14.20 -32.95 -13.49
N GLN A 1086 -14.46 -32.18 -12.44
CA GLN A 1086 -13.96 -30.83 -12.32
C GLN A 1086 -12.46 -30.95 -12.04
N PHE A 1087 -11.64 -30.45 -12.96
CA PHE A 1087 -10.27 -30.10 -12.61
C PHE A 1087 -10.35 -28.99 -11.56
N THR A 1088 -10.15 -29.34 -10.31
CA THR A 1088 -9.94 -28.35 -9.25
C THR A 1088 -8.53 -27.81 -9.41
N GLU A 1089 -8.39 -26.58 -9.88
CA GLU A 1089 -7.16 -25.82 -9.68
C GLU A 1089 -6.94 -25.72 -8.16
N ALA A 1090 -5.81 -26.23 -7.67
CA ALA A 1090 -5.54 -26.15 -6.26
C ALA A 1090 -5.33 -24.69 -5.85
N TYR A 1091 -6.09 -24.29 -4.86
CA TYR A 1091 -6.24 -22.92 -4.45
C TYR A 1091 -5.27 -22.63 -3.30
N THR A 1092 -4.19 -21.88 -3.55
CA THR A 1092 -3.36 -21.28 -2.48
C THR A 1092 -3.83 -19.86 -2.21
N ALA A 1093 -4.13 -19.58 -0.94
CA ALA A 1093 -5.02 -18.49 -0.55
C ALA A 1093 -4.42 -17.09 -0.61
N SER A 1094 -3.09 -16.95 -0.60
CA SER A 1094 -2.46 -15.63 -0.43
C SER A 1094 -1.91 -15.05 -1.72
N PHE A 1095 -1.63 -15.87 -2.73
CA PHE A 1095 -1.08 -15.39 -4.00
C PHE A 1095 -2.15 -14.97 -5.02
N HIS A 1096 -3.43 -15.27 -4.75
CA HIS A 1096 -4.56 -14.98 -5.62
C HIS A 1096 -5.60 -14.08 -4.95
N GLU A 1097 -5.20 -12.95 -4.37
CA GLU A 1097 -6.12 -11.80 -4.27
C GLU A 1097 -6.39 -11.27 -5.70
N GLY A 1098 -7.20 -12.03 -6.44
CA GLY A 1098 -8.00 -11.65 -7.63
C GLY A 1098 -7.31 -10.94 -8.80
N THR A 1099 -5.98 -10.86 -8.89
CA THR A 1099 -5.36 -9.92 -9.81
C THR A 1099 -4.10 -10.47 -10.49
N ASP A 1100 -4.17 -10.63 -11.83
CA ASP A 1100 -3.08 -11.01 -12.76
C ASP A 1100 -1.96 -9.93 -12.85
N VAL A 1101 -1.56 -9.36 -11.71
CA VAL A 1101 -0.63 -8.22 -11.62
C VAL A 1101 0.53 -8.53 -10.67
N TYR A 1102 1.66 -7.87 -10.93
CA TYR A 1102 2.87 -7.98 -10.13
C TYR A 1102 3.58 -6.65 -9.93
N PRO A 1103 4.39 -6.53 -8.86
CA PRO A 1103 5.24 -5.36 -8.64
C PRO A 1103 6.27 -5.18 -9.77
N CYS A 1104 6.30 -4.00 -10.37
CA CYS A 1104 7.28 -3.61 -11.38
C CYS A 1104 7.56 -2.09 -11.29
N PRO A 1105 8.78 -1.63 -11.59
CA PRO A 1105 9.05 -0.20 -11.74
C PRO A 1105 8.44 0.32 -13.05
N LYS A 1106 7.78 1.49 -12.99
CA LYS A 1106 7.36 2.22 -14.18
C LYS A 1106 7.87 3.66 -14.17
N GLN A 1107 8.16 4.24 -15.33
CA GLN A 1107 8.66 5.61 -15.44
C GLN A 1107 7.75 6.50 -16.29
N SER A 1108 7.74 7.80 -15.99
CA SER A 1108 7.05 8.84 -16.76
C SER A 1108 7.83 10.17 -16.72
N SER A 1109 7.60 11.03 -17.73
CA SER A 1109 8.17 12.38 -17.79
C SER A 1109 7.16 13.44 -17.36
N PHE A 1110 7.59 14.37 -16.52
CA PHE A 1110 6.83 15.52 -16.03
C PHE A 1110 7.54 16.83 -16.45
N TYR A 1111 6.80 17.93 -16.45
CA TYR A 1111 7.34 19.26 -16.72
C TYR A 1111 7.11 20.15 -15.52
N PHE A 1112 8.03 21.06 -15.25
CA PHE A 1112 7.94 21.97 -14.12
C PHE A 1112 8.34 23.39 -14.52
N SER A 1113 7.48 24.37 -14.22
CA SER A 1113 7.67 25.77 -14.59
C SER A 1113 8.84 26.43 -13.85
N ASN A 1114 9.75 27.08 -14.58
CA ASN A 1114 10.92 27.74 -14.02
C ASN A 1114 10.60 29.16 -13.56
N LYS A 1115 10.38 29.33 -12.25
CA LYS A 1115 10.03 30.65 -11.69
C LYS A 1115 11.20 31.46 -11.17
N ASP A 1116 12.30 30.81 -10.81
CA ASP A 1116 13.45 31.49 -10.20
C ASP A 1116 14.07 32.49 -11.17
N GLY A 1117 14.18 33.75 -10.74
CA GLY A 1117 14.62 34.87 -11.58
C GLY A 1117 15.98 34.70 -12.25
N LYS A 1118 16.83 33.77 -11.77
CA LYS A 1118 18.13 33.46 -12.39
C LYS A 1118 18.01 32.71 -13.72
N ASN A 1119 16.95 31.92 -13.90
CA ASN A 1119 16.78 31.03 -15.05
C ASN A 1119 15.70 31.51 -16.02
N ARG A 1120 15.14 32.70 -15.82
CA ARG A 1120 14.09 33.23 -16.69
C ARG A 1120 14.66 33.63 -18.06
N PRO A 1121 13.97 33.27 -19.15
CA PRO A 1121 14.34 33.70 -20.50
C PRO A 1121 14.26 35.23 -20.63
N GLY A 1122 15.23 35.80 -21.35
CA GLY A 1122 15.28 37.25 -21.63
C GLY A 1122 14.31 37.72 -22.72
N THR A 1123 13.74 36.79 -23.49
CA THR A 1123 12.84 37.08 -24.62
C THR A 1123 11.50 36.37 -24.44
N THR A 1124 10.43 36.99 -24.93
CA THR A 1124 9.10 36.35 -25.00
C THR A 1124 8.95 35.45 -26.23
N HIS A 1125 9.69 35.71 -27.31
CA HIS A 1125 9.65 34.87 -28.51
C HIS A 1125 10.32 33.52 -28.25
N LEU A 1126 9.65 32.44 -28.64
CA LEU A 1126 10.15 31.07 -28.50
C LEU A 1126 11.07 30.66 -29.67
N VAL A 1127 11.00 31.37 -30.78
CA VAL A 1127 11.84 31.17 -31.96
C VAL A 1127 12.74 32.38 -32.16
N ASN A 1128 14.04 32.13 -32.35
CA ASN A 1128 15.04 33.17 -32.52
C ASN A 1128 14.67 34.17 -33.61
N GLY A 1129 14.73 35.47 -33.26
CA GLY A 1129 14.47 36.57 -34.18
C GLY A 1129 12.99 36.77 -34.54
N ASN A 1130 12.04 36.25 -33.74
CA ASN A 1130 10.59 36.37 -33.98
C ASN A 1130 10.18 35.86 -35.38
N ARG A 1131 10.84 34.78 -35.83
CA ARG A 1131 10.55 34.13 -37.11
C ARG A 1131 9.35 33.20 -36.95
N SER A 1132 8.56 33.11 -38.01
CA SER A 1132 7.51 32.09 -38.10
C SER A 1132 8.12 30.71 -38.36
N GLU A 1133 7.55 29.70 -37.71
CA GLU A 1133 7.90 28.30 -37.85
C GLU A 1133 6.78 27.54 -38.56
N ARG A 1134 7.12 26.44 -39.24
CA ARG A 1134 6.15 25.55 -39.93
C ARG A 1134 6.18 24.16 -39.30
N PRO A 1135 5.37 23.89 -38.27
CA PRO A 1135 5.43 22.63 -37.51
C PRO A 1135 4.86 21.43 -38.28
N CYS A 1136 4.00 21.69 -39.27
CA CYS A 1136 3.27 20.68 -40.04
C CYS A 1136 4.04 20.32 -41.31
N LYS A 1137 4.54 19.08 -41.41
CA LYS A 1137 5.24 18.61 -42.63
C LYS A 1137 4.29 18.44 -43.83
N MET A 1138 3.04 18.06 -43.57
CA MET A 1138 2.04 17.76 -44.62
C MET A 1138 1.34 19.01 -45.16
N ASN A 1139 1.16 20.04 -44.32
CA ASN A 1139 0.51 21.29 -44.71
C ASN A 1139 1.53 22.44 -44.79
N ALA A 1140 2.12 22.63 -45.98
CA ALA A 1140 3.19 23.60 -46.23
C ALA A 1140 2.77 25.08 -46.00
N LYS A 1141 1.47 25.36 -45.93
CA LYS A 1141 0.94 26.70 -45.66
C LYS A 1141 0.85 27.05 -44.18
N CYS A 1142 0.89 26.06 -43.27
CA CYS A 1142 0.75 26.33 -41.85
C CYS A 1142 2.02 26.97 -41.29
N SER A 1143 1.95 28.26 -40.96
CA SER A 1143 3.06 29.09 -40.50
C SER A 1143 2.63 29.88 -39.27
N VAL A 1144 3.32 29.69 -38.15
CA VAL A 1144 2.95 30.26 -36.85
C VAL A 1144 4.13 30.94 -36.17
N LYS A 1145 3.85 32.04 -35.45
CA LYS A 1145 4.77 32.63 -34.48
C LYS A 1145 4.34 32.22 -33.08
N MET A 1146 5.31 31.95 -32.23
CA MET A 1146 5.07 31.45 -30.87
C MET A 1146 5.78 32.35 -29.85
N GLU A 1147 5.02 32.79 -28.85
CA GLU A 1147 5.49 33.65 -27.76
C GLU A 1147 4.99 33.12 -26.42
N ALA A 1148 5.77 33.36 -25.36
CA ALA A 1148 5.39 33.01 -24.01
C ALA A 1148 5.80 34.08 -23.00
N SER A 1149 5.02 34.22 -21.93
CA SER A 1149 5.31 35.10 -20.80
C SER A 1149 4.76 34.50 -19.51
N PHE A 1150 5.49 34.63 -18.40
CA PHE A 1150 4.97 34.26 -17.08
C PHE A 1150 3.87 35.24 -16.63
N VAL A 1151 2.85 34.71 -15.97
CA VAL A 1151 1.88 35.52 -15.21
C VAL A 1151 2.42 35.62 -13.78
N ASP A 1152 3.08 36.73 -13.48
CA ASP A 1152 3.88 36.82 -12.26
C ASP A 1152 3.06 36.62 -10.98
N GLY A 1153 3.60 35.92 -9.99
CA GLY A 1153 2.91 35.61 -8.73
C GLY A 1153 1.80 34.56 -8.82
N THR A 1154 1.52 33.99 -9.99
CA THR A 1154 0.63 32.83 -10.16
C THR A 1154 1.39 31.65 -10.76
N ASN A 1155 0.85 30.43 -10.71
CA ASN A 1155 1.45 29.24 -11.34
C ASN A 1155 1.35 29.22 -12.88
N LEU A 1156 0.84 30.28 -13.50
CA LEU A 1156 0.46 30.27 -14.91
C LEU A 1156 1.55 30.83 -15.82
N VAL A 1157 1.71 30.20 -17.00
CA VAL A 1157 2.49 30.68 -18.13
C VAL A 1157 1.53 30.94 -19.28
N MET A 1158 1.52 32.16 -19.80
CA MET A 1158 0.74 32.54 -20.97
C MET A 1158 1.53 32.21 -22.24
N VAL A 1159 0.88 31.56 -23.19
CA VAL A 1159 1.45 31.17 -24.48
C VAL A 1159 0.54 31.68 -25.60
N TRP A 1160 1.10 32.42 -26.55
CA TRP A 1160 0.43 32.86 -27.75
C TRP A 1160 1.01 32.17 -28.97
N ILE A 1161 0.13 31.58 -29.76
CA ILE A 1161 0.46 31.06 -31.09
C ILE A 1161 -0.36 31.88 -32.06
N THR A 1162 0.32 32.59 -32.96
CA THR A 1162 -0.32 33.46 -33.96
C THR A 1162 -0.06 32.93 -35.36
N GLN A 1163 -1.13 32.72 -36.13
CA GLN A 1163 -1.04 32.34 -37.54
C GLN A 1163 -0.57 33.53 -38.39
N ASP A 1164 0.33 33.24 -39.33
CA ASP A 1164 0.76 34.23 -40.32
C ASP A 1164 -0.38 34.53 -41.31
N LYS A 1165 -0.39 35.72 -41.93
CA LYS A 1165 -1.53 36.18 -42.76
C LYS A 1165 -1.89 35.26 -43.94
N ALA A 1166 -0.93 34.45 -44.40
CA ALA A 1166 -1.09 33.53 -45.53
C ALA A 1166 -1.38 32.07 -45.11
N SER A 1167 -1.53 31.82 -43.81
CA SER A 1167 -1.75 30.49 -43.23
C SER A 1167 -3.25 30.16 -43.21
N GLU A 1168 -3.60 28.89 -43.47
CA GLU A 1168 -4.96 28.36 -43.35
C GLU A 1168 -4.99 27.34 -42.20
N ASN A 1169 -5.95 27.52 -41.27
CA ASN A 1169 -6.35 26.67 -40.15
C ASN A 1169 -5.30 25.70 -39.57
N CYS A 1170 -4.18 26.27 -39.09
CA CYS A 1170 -3.12 25.53 -38.42
C CYS A 1170 -3.55 24.71 -37.19
N TYR A 1171 -4.64 25.09 -36.53
CA TYR A 1171 -5.03 24.52 -35.24
C TYR A 1171 -5.84 23.21 -35.36
N ASP A 1172 -6.26 22.83 -36.57
CA ASP A 1172 -7.01 21.61 -36.81
C ASP A 1172 -6.13 20.35 -36.68
N GLU A 1173 -6.52 19.46 -35.76
CA GLU A 1173 -5.83 18.18 -35.50
C GLU A 1173 -5.78 17.27 -36.74
N SER A 1174 -6.77 17.37 -37.62
CA SER A 1174 -6.87 16.56 -38.83
C SER A 1174 -5.82 16.95 -39.89
N GLU A 1175 -5.45 18.24 -39.96
CA GLU A 1175 -4.49 18.76 -40.93
C GLU A 1175 -3.04 18.72 -40.42
N CYS A 1176 -2.85 18.71 -39.10
CA CYS A 1176 -1.54 18.72 -38.46
C CYS A 1176 -1.42 17.65 -37.36
N SER A 1177 -1.56 16.40 -37.79
CA SER A 1177 -1.47 15.22 -36.93
C SER A 1177 -0.09 15.08 -36.29
N MET A 1178 -0.07 14.56 -35.06
CA MET A 1178 1.16 14.33 -34.30
C MET A 1178 2.09 13.34 -35.03
N GLU A 1179 3.41 13.52 -34.93
CA GLU A 1179 4.33 12.44 -35.29
C GLU A 1179 4.11 11.29 -34.28
N ILE A 1180 3.85 10.09 -34.80
CA ILE A 1180 3.90 8.83 -34.05
C ILE A 1180 5.36 8.65 -33.62
N SER A 1181 5.72 9.24 -32.49
CA SER A 1181 7.07 9.22 -31.94
C SER A 1181 6.94 9.08 -30.43
N ASN A 1182 7.58 8.05 -29.91
CA ASN A 1182 7.58 7.54 -28.52
C ASN A 1182 8.11 8.53 -27.46
N GLN A 1183 7.89 9.83 -27.59
CA GLN A 1183 8.42 10.85 -26.68
C GLN A 1183 7.42 11.99 -26.49
N VAL A 1184 6.26 11.69 -25.90
CA VAL A 1184 5.82 12.10 -24.55
C VAL A 1184 4.49 11.36 -24.32
N PRO A 1185 4.49 10.06 -24.01
CA PRO A 1185 3.28 9.46 -23.48
C PRO A 1185 3.15 10.01 -22.07
N PHE A 1186 2.14 10.84 -21.81
CA PHE A 1186 1.62 10.89 -20.45
C PHE A 1186 1.07 9.49 -20.17
N GLY A 1187 1.91 8.66 -19.55
CA GLY A 1187 1.68 7.24 -19.38
C GLY A 1187 2.93 6.60 -18.75
N PHE A 1188 2.70 5.80 -17.71
CA PHE A 1188 3.77 5.09 -17.05
C PHE A 1188 4.17 3.86 -17.88
N GLU A 1189 5.39 3.89 -18.42
CA GLU A 1189 5.96 2.77 -19.17
C GLU A 1189 6.73 1.84 -18.23
N GLU A 1190 6.63 0.53 -18.46
CA GLU A 1190 7.44 -0.45 -17.73
C GLU A 1190 8.92 -0.22 -18.00
N VAL A 1191 9.69 -0.09 -16.92
CA VAL A 1191 11.14 -0.04 -17.04
C VAL A 1191 11.59 -1.48 -17.30
N LYS A 1192 12.07 -1.75 -18.51
CA LYS A 1192 12.69 -3.03 -18.84
C LYS A 1192 13.99 -3.14 -18.06
N ASN A 1193 13.92 -3.77 -16.89
CA ASN A 1193 15.12 -4.16 -16.18
C ASN A 1193 15.78 -5.27 -17.00
N GLU A 1194 16.90 -4.98 -17.65
CA GLU A 1194 17.92 -6.01 -17.82
C GLU A 1194 18.19 -6.53 -16.39
N GLU A 1195 18.06 -7.85 -16.17
CA GLU A 1195 18.39 -8.51 -14.90
C GLU A 1195 19.87 -8.23 -14.60
N THR A 1196 20.14 -7.02 -14.11
CA THR A 1196 21.41 -6.65 -13.54
C THR A 1196 21.48 -7.45 -12.27
N CYS A 1197 22.26 -8.52 -12.31
CA CYS A 1197 22.77 -9.21 -11.13
C CYS A 1197 23.75 -8.28 -10.42
N GLU A 1198 23.30 -7.07 -10.10
CA GLU A 1198 23.89 -6.30 -9.02
C GLU A 1198 23.66 -7.16 -7.78
N GLU A 1199 24.73 -7.37 -7.00
CA GLU A 1199 24.62 -8.02 -5.70
C GLU A 1199 23.39 -7.44 -5.04
N ASN A 1200 22.34 -8.26 -4.86
CA ASN A 1200 21.16 -7.83 -4.10
C ASN A 1200 21.71 -7.51 -2.72
N GLU A 1201 22.07 -6.25 -2.53
CA GLU A 1201 22.97 -5.86 -1.48
C GLU A 1201 22.26 -6.22 -0.19
N LYS A 1202 22.86 -7.15 0.54
CA LYS A 1202 22.28 -7.80 1.71
C LYS A 1202 21.83 -6.68 2.65
N ARG A 1203 20.53 -6.34 2.61
CA ARG A 1203 19.97 -5.22 3.36
C ARG A 1203 20.24 -5.55 4.81
N LYS A 1204 21.21 -4.86 5.42
CA LYS A 1204 21.57 -5.06 6.83
C LYS A 1204 20.29 -4.84 7.64
N SER A 1205 19.72 -5.94 8.09
CA SER A 1205 18.56 -5.96 8.97
C SER A 1205 19.08 -5.82 10.40
N LYS A 1206 18.42 -4.97 11.20
CA LYS A 1206 18.58 -4.96 12.66
C LYS A 1206 17.76 -6.07 13.33
N ALA A 1207 17.32 -7.08 12.58
CA ALA A 1207 16.64 -8.24 13.13
C ALA A 1207 17.41 -8.79 14.33
N ASN A 1208 16.68 -9.00 15.42
CA ASN A 1208 17.22 -9.26 16.76
C ASN A 1208 18.43 -10.21 16.75
N ASP A 1209 19.54 -9.76 17.35
CA ASP A 1209 20.77 -10.55 17.58
C ASP A 1209 20.57 -11.80 18.47
N VAL A 1210 19.34 -12.04 18.94
CA VAL A 1210 19.02 -13.11 19.88
C VAL A 1210 18.61 -14.36 19.11
N CYS A 1211 19.58 -15.26 18.94
CA CYS A 1211 19.36 -16.60 18.42
C CYS A 1211 19.29 -17.61 19.56
N TYR A 1212 18.20 -18.37 19.65
CA TYR A 1212 18.14 -19.52 20.56
C TYR A 1212 18.81 -20.72 19.88
N SER A 1213 19.85 -21.29 20.48
CA SER A 1213 20.56 -22.49 19.97
C SER A 1213 20.31 -23.70 20.88
N ILE A 1214 20.23 -24.91 20.33
CA ILE A 1214 20.16 -26.13 21.15
C ILE A 1214 21.58 -26.50 21.60
N ASP A 1215 21.81 -26.60 22.91
CA ASP A 1215 23.04 -27.18 23.47
C ASP A 1215 23.20 -28.66 23.09
N ASP A 1216 24.44 -29.10 22.82
CA ASP A 1216 24.75 -30.42 22.26
C ASP A 1216 24.40 -31.62 23.18
N ASP A 1217 24.19 -31.40 24.47
CA ASP A 1217 24.05 -32.47 25.47
C ASP A 1217 22.69 -33.22 25.45
N ASP A 1218 21.69 -32.77 24.69
CA ASP A 1218 20.30 -33.25 24.84
C ASP A 1218 19.77 -34.10 23.66
N SER A 1219 20.66 -34.84 22.99
CA SER A 1219 20.31 -35.75 21.88
C SER A 1219 19.39 -36.92 22.29
N GLU A 1220 19.35 -37.32 23.57
CA GLU A 1220 18.59 -38.52 24.01
C GLU A 1220 17.07 -38.33 24.16
N ASN A 1221 16.56 -37.09 24.27
CA ASN A 1221 15.15 -36.81 24.57
C ASN A 1221 14.24 -36.61 23.34
N GLU A 1222 14.74 -36.83 22.11
CA GLU A 1222 13.96 -36.71 20.87
C GLU A 1222 13.15 -37.96 20.49
N ARG A 1223 12.78 -38.83 21.44
CA ARG A 1223 11.98 -40.06 21.20
C ARG A 1223 10.53 -39.85 20.70
N ARG A 1224 10.18 -38.68 20.16
CA ARG A 1224 8.90 -38.46 19.45
C ARG A 1224 9.03 -38.94 18.00
N PRO A 1225 7.95 -39.46 17.38
CA PRO A 1225 8.02 -39.95 16.01
C PRO A 1225 8.53 -38.83 15.09
N CYS A 1226 9.60 -39.12 14.35
CA CYS A 1226 10.27 -38.20 13.43
C CYS A 1226 9.57 -38.12 12.04
N SER A 1227 8.44 -38.80 11.91
CA SER A 1227 7.54 -38.66 10.79
C SER A 1227 6.11 -38.92 11.24
N THR A 1228 5.15 -38.36 10.51
CA THR A 1228 3.79 -38.89 10.54
C THR A 1228 3.78 -40.13 9.65
N SER A 1229 3.61 -41.33 10.21
CA SER A 1229 3.35 -42.51 9.39
C SER A 1229 2.04 -42.29 8.61
N PRO A 1230 1.78 -43.03 7.52
CA PRO A 1230 0.43 -43.19 7.02
C PRO A 1230 -0.39 -43.92 8.11
N THR A 1231 -0.89 -43.19 9.11
CA THR A 1231 -1.75 -43.75 10.15
C THR A 1231 -3.14 -43.97 9.57
N ILE A 1232 -3.41 -45.21 9.20
CA ILE A 1232 -4.72 -45.89 9.31
C ILE A 1232 -5.88 -45.05 8.75
N VAL A 1233 -5.84 -44.78 7.45
CA VAL A 1233 -7.06 -44.79 6.65
C VAL A 1233 -7.04 -46.15 5.95
N SER A 1234 -8.10 -46.93 6.14
CA SER A 1234 -8.35 -48.24 5.52
C SER A 1234 -7.77 -49.52 6.14
N ILE A 1235 -8.34 -49.95 7.27
CA ILE A 1235 -8.78 -51.37 7.37
C ILE A 1235 -10.12 -51.60 6.61
N PHE A 1236 -10.74 -50.53 6.10
CA PHE A 1236 -11.99 -50.59 5.32
C PHE A 1236 -11.83 -50.75 3.78
N GLN A 1237 -10.66 -50.55 3.18
CA GLN A 1237 -10.48 -50.79 1.73
C GLN A 1237 -9.98 -52.20 1.36
N ILE A 1238 -9.47 -52.99 2.31
CA ILE A 1238 -9.06 -54.38 2.02
C ILE A 1238 -10.26 -55.36 2.07
N LEU A 1239 -11.39 -54.96 2.67
CA LEU A 1239 -12.65 -55.73 2.63
C LEU A 1239 -13.58 -55.34 1.47
N PHE A 1240 -13.35 -54.21 0.79
CA PHE A 1240 -14.12 -53.82 -0.40
C PHE A 1240 -13.46 -54.25 -1.72
N GLY A 1241 -12.14 -54.47 -1.74
CA GLY A 1241 -11.41 -54.98 -2.91
C GLY A 1241 -11.57 -56.48 -3.19
N VAL A 1242 -12.05 -57.26 -2.22
CA VAL A 1242 -12.22 -58.73 -2.35
C VAL A 1242 -13.65 -59.13 -2.75
N PHE A 1243 -14.64 -58.24 -2.60
CA PHE A 1243 -16.03 -58.51 -2.98
C PHE A 1243 -16.36 -58.20 -4.46
N LEU A 1244 -15.52 -57.43 -5.17
CA LEU A 1244 -15.74 -57.14 -6.60
C LEU A 1244 -15.03 -58.10 -7.56
N HIS A 1245 -14.17 -59.01 -7.07
CA HIS A 1245 -13.46 -59.96 -7.93
C HIS A 1245 -14.16 -61.33 -8.09
N PHE A 1246 -15.33 -61.51 -7.47
CA PHE A 1246 -16.12 -62.76 -7.53
C PHE A 1246 -17.51 -62.62 -8.20
N CYS A 1247 -17.79 -61.50 -8.87
CA CYS A 1247 -19.05 -61.32 -9.63
C CYS A 1247 -18.84 -61.16 -11.15
N ILE A 1248 -17.66 -61.48 -11.68
CA ILE A 1248 -17.44 -61.69 -13.12
C ILE A 1248 -16.65 -62.99 -13.28
N PHE A 1249 -17.32 -64.11 -13.03
CA PHE A 1249 -17.14 -65.44 -13.62
C PHE A 1249 -18.38 -66.30 -13.36
#